data_AF-A0A943I8M3-F1
#
_entry.id   AF-A0A943I8M3-F1
#
_cell.length_a   1.000
_cell.length_b   1.000
_cell.length_c   1.000
_cell.angle_alpha   90.00
_cell.angle_beta   90.00
_cell.angle_gamma   90.00
#
_symmetry.space_group_name_H-M   'P 1'
#
loop_
_entity.id
_entity.type
_entity.pdbx_description
1 polymer ?
#
loop_
_entity_poly.entity_id
_entity_poly.type
_entity_poly.pdbx_seq_one_letter_code
_entity_poly.pdbx_strand_id
1 'polypeptide(L)'
;MKSKAGKILKSTLAASFAFSLVTANPVQILAAPQESSDVKVDVYPKPQEITYTSGEGMSLVGEVNVVIHGEQESATLPKLEKILKENGISYTISDKVDNSKANILISSTSEHCDECAENLGGNIGALSEEQGYILSANNDTNEKGEIKIVGADSDGAYYGLMTLTQMLEQKTKDNKIAETVISDYPSVKLRGFVEGFYGYPWSFEDRLSLMSESSDFKMNTYIYAPKDDPYHKDRWRELYPDDKAEELRQLAAEGKKDNMNFCWSVHPGNGFNYYTDDDYNALINKFEQLYNLGVRQFGISYDDLGGYVNGQQHADLINRVNREWAKVKGDVDPLIVVGTRYCNGWGPSMTSYFKPFFSTLDDDVVVMWTGANTMSAITKDAYEWPKTQTGVTDKNLAAWWNYPVNDYCDGNLMMSPLENLDNDVDNLSGFFLNPMSQAEASKVAIFSGADYSWNIGGFERTSSWIRAIDELVPEASESFQRFADNISYIKDGFEFDESRYLVETIETFKTALQNKEGIVEAATALKAEFTTMKNDVDVLRNIEDKNLYEEIEQHLNAYEAVAEAGVSSMQAFIDAENGDVDACLSNINTTEIKLKEAETYEVESFETNGTKMNVVKVCEKRIKPLLKDSVDQIKSNLMDNVFPEIKTSVIGTMSGLDDKTVELTKGNYQLSSIVGTMKENETVGVALPKAMKISSVSVTGNNLESLKVQTSINGIVWKDVESTIEDGTLKATVDATATYVRVVNKTSNSIDITIDSMILSPVYNTGNKTVETDLGTYGNNVIANALDGNINTKFYSSAGATVGSYVRVDLGKEIPLYDTAIYYAGNPKGPAHGIDGFAATKMEISTDGVSWTQIGDIIKDENYQSKTVEGQLVSEAAFNADGQMARYIRFSATESSDNWVQVFEIPFNKTVDNLGDDSIDIIDTTITTGNVSNLYDRDLTSAFAPDSVVDEDTLTYAMTSITNVGRLMIMQDPTAICNATVSVKDVEGNWSDIGTLDKGTNTFDVNKTILEVKLTFHANNPTPSIYEIIASQKEVEEVNKTALKVAVDKANAVTDEALINVIPVVVEEFKAARDEANVIYNNENATQTEVDNAVARLIEVMQKLEFYKGDKTTLKIALDLATTITDEDLANVVPVVVEEFKAALQQAKDVYDNVNATQADVNNAFDRLAEAMHMLNFVKGDKTALKAFIDKVSGLEAVKYTEATWTPFNDALTAATSVYEDVNAMQEEVNNAYNELVTAFLNLRLIPNKDLLGDL
;
A
#
# COMPACT_ATOMS: atom_id res chain seq x y z
N MET A 1 -39.72 -16.52 31.55
CA MET A 1 -39.80 -15.38 30.62
C MET A 1 -39.76 -14.09 31.44
N LYS A 2 -38.59 -13.45 31.57
CA LYS A 2 -38.44 -12.05 32.00
C LYS A 2 -37.30 -11.43 31.19
N SER A 3 -37.70 -10.41 30.43
CA SER A 3 -37.01 -9.44 29.56
C SER A 3 -35.55 -9.67 29.12
N LYS A 4 -35.40 -10.04 27.84
CA LYS A 4 -34.16 -9.99 27.02
C LYS A 4 -33.85 -8.57 26.47
N ALA A 5 -34.54 -7.53 26.94
CA ALA A 5 -34.49 -6.17 26.37
C ALA A 5 -33.31 -5.31 26.87
N GLY A 6 -32.76 -5.58 28.07
CA GLY A 6 -31.67 -4.77 28.65
C GLY A 6 -30.26 -5.09 28.13
N LYS A 7 -30.08 -6.15 27.33
CA LYS A 7 -28.77 -6.55 26.79
C LYS A 7 -28.50 -6.05 25.37
N ILE A 8 -29.51 -5.55 24.65
CA ILE A 8 -29.36 -5.13 23.24
C ILE A 8 -28.90 -3.67 23.12
N LEU A 9 -29.09 -2.83 24.14
CA LEU A 9 -28.67 -1.43 24.11
C LEU A 9 -27.18 -1.20 24.41
N LYS A 10 -26.49 -2.14 25.06
CA LYS A 10 -25.02 -2.05 25.26
C LYS A 10 -24.20 -2.52 24.07
N SER A 11 -24.78 -3.31 23.15
CA SER A 11 -24.06 -3.89 22.01
C SER A 11 -24.20 -3.11 20.71
N THR A 12 -24.98 -2.03 20.66
CA THR A 12 -25.17 -1.22 19.43
C THR A 12 -24.61 0.20 19.51
N LEU A 13 -23.98 0.61 20.63
CA LEU A 13 -23.33 1.92 20.77
C LEU A 13 -21.81 1.86 20.93
N ALA A 14 -21.20 0.67 20.95
CA ALA A 14 -19.75 0.49 20.97
C ALA A 14 -19.15 0.23 19.56
N ALA A 15 -19.96 0.34 18.50
CA ALA A 15 -19.57 -0.01 17.13
C ALA A 15 -19.36 1.21 16.21
N SER A 16 -19.23 2.41 16.76
CA SER A 16 -19.09 3.64 15.97
C SER A 16 -18.17 4.64 16.68
N PHE A 17 -16.96 4.21 17.02
CA PHE A 17 -15.79 5.06 17.25
C PHE A 17 -14.56 4.12 17.35
N ALA A 18 -14.16 3.59 16.19
CA ALA A 18 -12.84 3.03 15.98
C ALA A 18 -12.26 3.75 14.76
N PHE A 19 -11.88 5.00 14.98
CA PHE A 19 -10.97 5.71 14.09
C PHE A 19 -9.65 4.94 14.12
N SER A 20 -9.30 4.34 12.99
CA SER A 20 -7.99 3.75 12.71
C SER A 20 -6.94 4.86 12.69
N LEU A 21 -6.42 5.19 13.87
CA LEU A 21 -5.13 5.86 14.03
C LEU A 21 -4.05 4.80 13.79
N VAL A 22 -3.50 4.79 12.59
CA VAL A 22 -2.20 4.16 12.29
C VAL A 22 -1.14 5.00 13.00
N THR A 23 -0.91 4.71 14.28
CA THR A 23 0.35 5.07 14.92
C THR A 23 1.33 3.93 14.65
N ALA A 24 2.26 4.18 13.74
CA ALA A 24 3.53 3.49 13.73
C ALA A 24 4.14 3.61 15.13
N ASN A 25 4.19 2.49 15.83
CA ASN A 25 5.11 2.29 16.94
C ASN A 25 5.79 0.94 16.72
N PRO A 26 7.10 0.86 17.01
CA PRO A 26 7.93 -0.27 16.70
C PRO A 26 7.39 -1.50 17.44
N VAL A 27 7.45 -2.65 16.77
CA VAL A 27 7.16 -3.95 17.34
C VAL A 27 8.00 -4.14 18.61
N GLN A 28 7.40 -3.83 19.76
CA GLN A 28 7.85 -4.37 21.03
C GLN A 28 7.36 -5.80 21.05
N ILE A 29 8.29 -6.71 20.78
CA ILE A 29 8.16 -8.15 20.91
C ILE A 29 7.54 -8.45 22.28
N LEU A 30 6.24 -8.71 22.30
CA LEU A 30 5.61 -9.47 23.37
C LEU A 30 6.21 -10.86 23.26
N ALA A 31 7.09 -11.20 24.20
CA ALA A 31 7.62 -12.54 24.34
C ALA A 31 6.45 -13.52 24.31
N ALA A 32 6.36 -14.26 23.20
CA ALA A 32 5.53 -15.45 23.10
C ALA A 32 5.88 -16.38 24.28
N PRO A 33 4.95 -17.25 24.73
CA PRO A 33 5.32 -18.32 25.63
C PRO A 33 6.51 -19.04 24.98
N GLN A 34 7.57 -19.27 25.74
CA GLN A 34 8.80 -19.90 25.27
C GLN A 34 8.48 -21.35 24.85
N GLU A 35 7.94 -21.53 23.65
CA GLU A 35 7.95 -22.79 22.93
C GLU A 35 9.42 -23.09 22.63
N SER A 36 9.87 -24.29 22.96
CA SER A 36 11.19 -24.76 22.55
C SER A 36 11.22 -24.75 21.02
N SER A 37 11.90 -23.76 20.42
CA SER A 37 12.07 -23.72 18.97
C SER A 37 12.94 -24.91 18.56
N ASP A 38 12.40 -25.79 17.71
CA ASP A 38 13.17 -26.87 17.10
C ASP A 38 14.42 -26.30 16.41
N VAL A 39 15.58 -26.91 16.63
CA VAL A 39 16.83 -26.54 15.96
C VAL A 39 16.77 -27.00 14.50
N LYS A 40 16.64 -26.05 13.58
CA LYS A 40 16.54 -26.29 12.12
C LYS A 40 17.66 -25.58 11.35
N VAL A 41 17.83 -25.95 10.09
CA VAL A 41 18.78 -25.33 9.15
C VAL A 41 18.08 -24.98 7.84
N ASP A 42 18.44 -23.84 7.25
CA ASP A 42 18.03 -23.44 5.92
C ASP A 42 19.19 -23.57 4.93
N VAL A 43 19.20 -24.65 4.15
CA VAL A 43 20.32 -24.99 3.25
C VAL A 43 20.03 -24.52 1.83
N TYR A 44 21.01 -23.87 1.20
CA TYR A 44 21.00 -23.48 -0.21
C TYR A 44 22.27 -23.97 -0.94
N PRO A 45 22.19 -24.50 -2.17
CA PRO A 45 20.97 -24.92 -2.84
C PRO A 45 20.10 -25.87 -2.03
N LYS A 46 18.78 -25.81 -2.24
CA LYS A 46 17.81 -26.67 -1.53
C LYS A 46 18.14 -28.14 -1.79
N PRO A 47 18.37 -28.95 -0.73
CA PRO A 47 18.70 -30.35 -0.92
C PRO A 47 17.52 -31.13 -1.50
N GLN A 48 17.80 -32.24 -2.18
CA GLN A 48 16.77 -33.15 -2.70
C GLN A 48 15.88 -33.69 -1.55
N GLU A 49 16.49 -34.05 -0.42
CA GLU A 49 15.79 -34.55 0.75
C GLU A 49 16.51 -34.13 2.05
N ILE A 50 15.75 -33.59 3.02
CA ILE A 50 16.22 -33.29 4.38
C ILE A 50 15.24 -33.87 5.42
N THR A 51 15.75 -34.66 6.35
CA THR A 51 14.97 -35.26 7.44
C THR A 51 15.55 -34.89 8.80
N TYR A 52 14.79 -34.14 9.59
CA TYR A 52 15.13 -33.82 10.98
C TYR A 52 14.85 -35.02 11.89
N THR A 53 15.87 -35.50 12.59
CA THR A 53 15.76 -36.66 13.49
C THR A 53 15.49 -36.25 14.94
N SER A 54 15.76 -34.99 15.31
CA SER A 54 15.46 -34.41 16.61
C SER A 54 15.21 -32.91 16.52
N GLY A 55 14.30 -32.37 17.33
CA GLY A 55 14.10 -30.93 17.50
C GLY A 55 15.10 -30.30 18.49
N GLU A 56 15.80 -31.10 19.29
CA GLU A 56 16.73 -30.58 20.31
C GLU A 56 18.06 -30.08 19.73
N GLY A 57 18.40 -30.50 18.51
CA GLY A 57 19.70 -30.26 17.88
C GLY A 57 20.84 -31.06 18.51
N MET A 58 21.97 -31.14 17.80
CA MET A 58 23.16 -31.86 18.25
C MET A 58 24.31 -30.93 18.64
N SER A 59 25.37 -31.46 19.26
CA SER A 59 26.56 -30.68 19.65
C SER A 59 27.83 -31.51 19.49
N LEU A 60 28.92 -30.85 19.10
CA LEU A 60 30.25 -31.45 19.06
C LEU A 60 30.98 -31.18 20.39
N VAL A 61 31.07 -32.21 21.23
CA VAL A 61 31.58 -32.09 22.61
C VAL A 61 33.07 -32.44 22.70
N GLY A 62 33.88 -31.44 23.07
CA GLY A 62 35.31 -31.60 23.30
C GLY A 62 36.16 -31.48 22.03
N GLU A 63 37.29 -32.18 21.99
CA GLU A 63 38.14 -32.24 20.80
C GLU A 63 37.55 -33.24 19.78
N VAL A 64 37.27 -32.76 18.57
CA VAL A 64 36.69 -33.55 17.47
C VAL A 64 37.76 -34.43 16.82
N ASN A 65 37.44 -35.69 16.57
CA ASN A 65 38.25 -36.58 15.77
C ASN A 65 37.77 -36.54 14.30
N VAL A 66 38.65 -36.11 13.41
CA VAL A 66 38.39 -36.05 11.96
C VAL A 66 38.97 -37.29 11.30
N VAL A 67 38.14 -38.00 10.54
CA VAL A 67 38.50 -39.21 9.79
C VAL A 67 38.18 -38.97 8.32
N ILE A 68 39.17 -39.14 7.45
CA ILE A 68 39.02 -38.99 6.00
C ILE A 68 39.39 -40.29 5.32
N HIS A 69 38.47 -40.84 4.53
CA HIS A 69 38.68 -42.05 3.73
C HIS A 69 38.46 -41.80 2.25
N GLY A 70 39.12 -42.59 1.41
CA GLY A 70 39.04 -42.47 -0.05
C GLY A 70 39.90 -41.37 -0.65
N GLU A 71 39.90 -41.30 -1.99
CA GLU A 71 40.43 -40.15 -2.72
C GLU A 71 39.45 -38.99 -2.57
N GLN A 72 39.96 -37.84 -2.11
CA GLN A 72 39.18 -36.63 -1.85
C GLN A 72 39.63 -35.52 -2.77
N GLU A 73 38.74 -34.56 -3.01
CA GLU A 73 39.14 -33.32 -3.66
C GLU A 73 40.24 -32.63 -2.86
N SER A 74 41.19 -32.03 -3.57
CA SER A 74 42.30 -31.32 -2.91
C SER A 74 41.81 -30.13 -2.04
N ALA A 75 40.58 -29.67 -2.31
CA ALA A 75 39.87 -28.62 -1.59
C ALA A 75 39.27 -29.09 -0.24
N THR A 76 38.87 -30.36 -0.11
CA THR A 76 38.03 -30.85 1.00
C THR A 76 38.67 -30.65 2.38
N LEU A 77 39.90 -31.12 2.58
CA LEU A 77 40.55 -31.02 3.89
C LEU A 77 40.87 -29.57 4.27
N PRO A 78 41.53 -28.75 3.42
CA PRO A 78 41.77 -27.33 3.74
C PRO A 78 40.50 -26.55 4.08
N LYS A 79 39.39 -26.82 3.36
CA LYS A 79 38.10 -26.18 3.60
C LYS A 79 37.51 -26.62 4.94
N LEU A 80 37.53 -27.92 5.27
CA LEU A 80 37.11 -28.42 6.58
C LEU A 80 37.94 -27.78 7.71
N GLU A 81 39.26 -27.75 7.58
CA GLU A 81 40.14 -27.14 8.59
C GLU A 81 39.84 -25.64 8.80
N LYS A 82 39.53 -24.91 7.71
CA LYS A 82 39.10 -23.50 7.75
C LYS A 82 37.80 -23.36 8.56
N ILE A 83 36.77 -24.13 8.21
CA ILE A 83 35.44 -24.05 8.83
C ILE A 83 35.50 -24.42 10.32
N LEU A 84 36.23 -25.48 10.68
CA LEU A 84 36.41 -25.87 12.08
C LEU A 84 37.09 -24.77 12.88
N LYS A 85 38.10 -24.11 12.31
CA LYS A 85 38.82 -23.01 12.95
C LYS A 85 37.91 -21.77 13.13
N GLU A 86 37.17 -21.37 12.10
CA GLU A 86 36.24 -20.24 12.15
C GLU A 86 35.13 -20.46 13.18
N ASN A 87 34.73 -21.72 13.37
CA ASN A 87 33.74 -22.12 14.37
C ASN A 87 34.32 -22.40 15.76
N GLY A 88 35.63 -22.24 15.97
CA GLY A 88 36.28 -22.46 17.26
C GLY A 88 36.32 -23.93 17.71
N ILE A 89 36.25 -24.87 16.77
CA ILE A 89 36.21 -26.31 17.02
C ILE A 89 37.64 -26.88 17.03
N SER A 90 38.07 -27.40 18.19
CA SER A 90 39.35 -28.10 18.31
C SER A 90 39.26 -29.49 17.69
N TYR A 91 40.25 -29.88 16.89
CA TYR A 91 40.23 -31.19 16.22
C TYR A 91 41.59 -31.88 16.15
N THR A 92 41.55 -33.19 15.93
CA THR A 92 42.70 -34.03 15.57
C THR A 92 42.32 -34.92 14.39
N ILE A 93 43.23 -35.10 13.43
CA ILE A 93 43.03 -36.01 12.30
C ILE A 93 43.57 -37.39 12.69
N SER A 94 42.80 -38.46 12.42
CA SER A 94 43.23 -39.84 12.64
C SER A 94 42.68 -40.80 11.58
N ASP A 95 43.17 -42.04 11.60
CA ASP A 95 42.80 -43.06 10.61
C ASP A 95 41.45 -43.75 10.90
N LYS A 96 40.91 -43.60 12.12
CA LYS A 96 39.74 -44.35 12.62
C LYS A 96 38.86 -43.52 13.54
N VAL A 97 37.58 -43.87 13.61
CA VAL A 97 36.62 -43.27 14.54
C VAL A 97 37.06 -43.52 15.99
N ASP A 98 36.88 -42.50 16.86
CA ASP A 98 37.16 -42.57 18.30
C ASP A 98 35.88 -42.30 19.09
N ASN A 99 35.24 -43.37 19.58
CA ASN A 99 34.00 -43.28 20.36
C ASN A 99 34.15 -42.53 21.70
N SER A 100 35.38 -42.18 22.10
CA SER A 100 35.63 -41.32 23.26
C SER A 100 35.63 -39.82 22.92
N LYS A 101 35.48 -39.45 21.64
CA LYS A 101 35.45 -38.08 21.13
C LYS A 101 34.20 -37.88 20.25
N ALA A 102 33.90 -36.62 19.91
CA ALA A 102 33.01 -36.33 18.80
C ALA A 102 33.72 -36.71 17.48
N ASN A 103 33.01 -37.18 16.46
CA ASN A 103 33.63 -37.58 15.18
C ASN A 103 33.04 -36.81 14.00
N ILE A 104 33.92 -36.44 13.06
CA ILE A 104 33.55 -36.04 11.70
C ILE A 104 34.22 -37.03 10.74
N LEU A 105 33.43 -37.85 10.06
CA LEU A 105 33.89 -38.79 9.05
C LEU A 105 33.51 -38.28 7.67
N ILE A 106 34.48 -38.18 6.75
CA ILE A 106 34.26 -37.84 5.34
C ILE A 106 34.80 -38.98 4.47
N SER A 107 33.97 -39.50 3.57
CA SER A 107 34.36 -40.53 2.60
C SER A 107 33.78 -40.24 1.23
N SER A 108 34.54 -40.47 0.16
CA SER A 108 34.08 -40.34 -1.23
C SER A 108 33.32 -41.55 -1.76
N THR A 109 33.25 -42.65 -1.00
CA THR A 109 32.29 -43.73 -1.22
C THR A 109 32.03 -44.51 0.07
N SER A 110 30.82 -45.07 0.18
CA SER A 110 30.43 -45.97 1.26
C SER A 110 31.28 -47.26 1.33
N GLU A 111 31.99 -47.62 0.26
CA GLU A 111 32.78 -48.86 0.18
C GLU A 111 34.17 -48.77 0.85
N HIS A 112 34.64 -47.57 1.22
CA HIS A 112 35.98 -47.41 1.78
C HIS A 112 36.14 -48.00 3.18
N CYS A 113 35.06 -48.08 3.96
CA CYS A 113 35.08 -48.61 5.31
C CYS A 113 33.72 -49.13 5.75
N ASP A 114 33.67 -50.17 6.59
CA ASP A 114 32.42 -50.72 7.13
C ASP A 114 31.63 -49.63 7.90
N GLU A 115 32.35 -48.80 8.68
CA GLU A 115 31.79 -47.69 9.48
C GLU A 115 31.18 -46.55 8.62
N CYS A 116 31.54 -46.48 7.33
CA CYS A 116 31.11 -45.45 6.39
C CYS A 116 29.64 -45.65 6.00
N ALA A 117 29.21 -46.91 5.83
CA ALA A 117 27.83 -47.26 5.45
C ALA A 117 26.91 -47.49 6.66
N GLU A 118 27.47 -47.75 7.85
CA GLU A 118 26.69 -48.05 9.05
C GLU A 118 25.94 -46.83 9.60
N ASN A 119 24.63 -47.02 9.86
CA ASN A 119 23.73 -46.03 10.47
C ASN A 119 23.68 -44.67 9.73
N LEU A 120 23.99 -44.66 8.43
CA LEU A 120 24.01 -43.43 7.62
C LEU A 120 22.61 -42.79 7.52
N GLY A 121 21.55 -43.60 7.48
CA GLY A 121 20.18 -43.14 7.31
C GLY A 121 19.89 -42.62 5.90
N GLY A 122 18.73 -41.98 5.72
CA GLY A 122 18.37 -41.29 4.48
C GLY A 122 18.11 -42.21 3.28
N ASN A 123 18.02 -41.61 2.11
CA ASN A 123 17.79 -42.28 0.83
C ASN A 123 19.11 -42.61 0.14
N ILE A 124 19.54 -43.88 0.24
CA ILE A 124 20.77 -44.38 -0.38
C ILE A 124 20.83 -44.21 -1.90
N GLY A 125 19.70 -43.96 -2.57
CA GLY A 125 19.65 -43.68 -4.00
C GLY A 125 20.49 -42.47 -4.39
N ALA A 126 20.66 -41.49 -3.49
CA ALA A 126 21.53 -40.33 -3.72
C ALA A 126 22.99 -40.72 -3.98
N LEU A 127 23.48 -41.83 -3.40
CA LEU A 127 24.85 -42.32 -3.61
C LEU A 127 25.04 -43.04 -4.96
N SER A 128 23.97 -43.23 -5.73
CA SER A 128 24.03 -43.74 -7.11
C SER A 128 24.08 -42.60 -8.14
N GLU A 129 23.87 -41.37 -7.71
CA GLU A 129 23.94 -40.17 -8.54
C GLU A 129 25.33 -39.56 -8.46
N GLU A 130 25.91 -39.20 -9.62
CA GLU A 130 27.17 -38.45 -9.69
C GLU A 130 27.07 -37.16 -8.88
N GLN A 131 28.12 -36.82 -8.12
CA GLN A 131 28.18 -35.68 -7.19
C GLN A 131 27.19 -35.78 -6.01
N GLY A 132 26.53 -36.92 -5.83
CA GLY A 132 25.59 -37.14 -4.75
C GLY A 132 26.27 -37.43 -3.41
N TYR A 133 25.58 -37.16 -2.31
CA TYR A 133 26.06 -37.44 -0.96
C TYR A 133 24.93 -37.72 0.03
N ILE A 134 25.30 -38.33 1.15
CA ILE A 134 24.49 -38.35 2.37
C ILE A 134 25.28 -37.71 3.50
N LEU A 135 24.68 -36.70 4.13
CA LEU A 135 25.17 -36.10 5.37
C LEU A 135 24.27 -36.56 6.51
N SER A 136 24.85 -37.20 7.52
CA SER A 136 24.17 -37.60 8.75
C SER A 136 24.82 -36.91 9.93
N ALA A 137 24.05 -36.13 10.67
CA ALA A 137 24.49 -35.35 11.82
C ALA A 137 23.58 -35.67 13.00
N ASN A 138 24.07 -36.45 13.98
CA ASN A 138 23.27 -36.89 15.12
C ASN A 138 24.09 -37.11 16.40
N ASN A 139 23.41 -37.07 17.55
CA ASN A 139 23.94 -37.47 18.85
C ASN A 139 23.53 -38.89 19.26
N ASP A 140 22.59 -39.52 18.55
CA ASP A 140 22.09 -40.85 18.86
C ASP A 140 23.16 -41.95 18.66
N THR A 141 24.04 -41.79 17.67
CA THR A 141 25.15 -42.71 17.41
C THR A 141 26.29 -42.50 18.40
N ASN A 142 26.52 -41.26 18.82
CA ASN A 142 27.56 -40.85 19.74
C ASN A 142 27.08 -39.63 20.54
N GLU A 143 26.90 -39.77 21.85
CA GLU A 143 26.42 -38.67 22.71
C GLU A 143 27.34 -37.44 22.71
N LYS A 144 28.58 -37.56 22.19
CA LYS A 144 29.51 -36.44 22.00
C LYS A 144 29.38 -35.74 20.64
N GLY A 145 28.59 -36.29 19.73
CA GLY A 145 28.36 -35.81 18.36
C GLY A 145 29.02 -36.69 17.30
N GLU A 146 28.23 -37.15 16.34
CA GLU A 146 28.66 -37.90 15.15
C GLU A 146 28.20 -37.17 13.89
N ILE A 147 29.13 -36.83 13.00
CA ILE A 147 28.83 -36.32 11.66
C ILE A 147 29.50 -37.23 10.65
N LYS A 148 28.72 -37.74 9.69
CA LYS A 148 29.19 -38.53 8.56
C LYS A 148 28.80 -37.85 7.27
N ILE A 149 29.76 -37.65 6.38
CA ILE A 149 29.55 -37.20 5.01
C ILE A 149 30.08 -38.30 4.10
N VAL A 150 29.17 -38.93 3.35
CA VAL A 150 29.51 -40.00 2.40
C VAL A 150 29.07 -39.56 1.02
N GLY A 151 30.03 -39.34 0.13
CA GLY A 151 29.80 -39.04 -1.28
C GLY A 151 29.59 -40.31 -2.12
N ALA A 152 29.04 -40.12 -3.32
CA ALA A 152 29.12 -41.07 -4.43
C ALA A 152 30.51 -41.03 -5.09
N ASP A 153 31.16 -39.86 -5.02
CA ASP A 153 32.50 -39.52 -5.52
C ASP A 153 33.14 -38.43 -4.64
N SER A 154 34.33 -37.95 -5.04
CA SER A 154 35.06 -36.89 -4.33
C SER A 154 34.33 -35.56 -4.31
N ASP A 155 33.65 -35.21 -5.40
CA ASP A 155 32.79 -34.03 -5.54
C ASP A 155 31.62 -34.08 -4.55
N GLY A 156 30.90 -35.19 -4.49
CA GLY A 156 29.79 -35.37 -3.55
C GLY A 156 30.22 -35.21 -2.10
N ALA A 157 31.37 -35.77 -1.73
CA ALA A 157 31.93 -35.56 -0.40
C ALA A 157 32.26 -34.08 -0.10
N TYR A 158 32.77 -33.34 -1.10
CA TYR A 158 33.01 -31.90 -0.98
C TYR A 158 31.70 -31.10 -0.84
N TYR A 159 30.67 -31.42 -1.63
CA TYR A 159 29.37 -30.73 -1.53
C TYR A 159 28.63 -31.04 -0.22
N GLY A 160 28.79 -32.24 0.33
CA GLY A 160 28.32 -32.56 1.67
C GLY A 160 29.03 -31.74 2.75
N LEU A 161 30.32 -31.45 2.58
CA LEU A 161 31.04 -30.52 3.44
C LEU A 161 30.47 -29.09 3.31
N MET A 162 30.09 -28.64 2.11
CA MET A 162 29.50 -27.30 1.92
C MET A 162 28.17 -27.17 2.66
N THR A 163 27.35 -28.22 2.66
CA THR A 163 26.13 -28.27 3.46
C THR A 163 26.42 -28.24 4.97
N LEU A 164 27.48 -28.93 5.43
CA LEU A 164 27.92 -28.83 6.83
C LEU A 164 28.36 -27.42 7.21
N THR A 165 28.99 -26.67 6.30
CA THR A 165 29.37 -25.26 6.52
C THR A 165 28.14 -24.44 6.92
N GLN A 166 27.07 -24.50 6.12
CA GLN A 166 25.84 -23.76 6.36
C GLN A 166 25.14 -24.20 7.65
N MET A 167 25.19 -25.50 7.98
CA MET A 167 24.68 -26.00 9.27
C MET A 167 25.44 -25.41 10.46
N LEU A 168 26.76 -25.21 10.35
CA LEU A 168 27.58 -24.63 11.41
C LEU A 168 27.40 -23.11 11.53
N GLU A 169 27.20 -22.40 10.42
CA GLU A 169 26.90 -20.96 10.38
C GLU A 169 25.57 -20.65 11.08
N GLN A 170 24.60 -21.54 10.97
CA GLN A 170 23.25 -21.39 11.55
C GLN A 170 23.13 -22.01 12.95
N LYS A 171 24.25 -22.26 13.63
CA LYS A 171 24.23 -22.80 15.00
C LYS A 171 23.51 -21.87 15.97
N THR A 172 22.83 -22.46 16.94
CA THR A 172 22.17 -21.72 18.01
C THR A 172 23.18 -21.04 18.94
N LYS A 173 22.71 -20.13 19.81
CA LYS A 173 23.56 -19.44 20.81
C LYS A 173 24.28 -20.39 21.77
N ASP A 174 23.74 -21.59 22.00
CA ASP A 174 24.34 -22.66 22.79
C ASP A 174 25.21 -23.63 21.94
N ASN A 175 25.56 -23.25 20.72
CA ASN A 175 26.38 -23.99 19.75
C ASN A 175 25.77 -25.34 19.32
N LYS A 176 24.44 -25.42 19.25
CA LYS A 176 23.78 -26.57 18.65
C LYS A 176 23.57 -26.38 17.16
N ILE A 177 23.73 -27.46 16.40
CA ILE A 177 23.37 -27.51 14.98
C ILE A 177 22.19 -28.45 14.76
N ALA A 178 21.54 -28.33 13.61
CA ALA A 178 20.43 -29.20 13.24
C ALA A 178 20.84 -30.68 13.28
N GLU A 179 20.03 -31.50 13.95
CA GLU A 179 20.19 -32.95 13.97
C GLU A 179 19.34 -33.55 12.84
N THR A 180 20.02 -33.98 11.77
CA THR A 180 19.41 -34.22 10.47
C THR A 180 20.15 -35.28 9.66
N VAL A 181 19.42 -35.90 8.74
CA VAL A 181 19.97 -36.68 7.64
C VAL A 181 19.55 -36.03 6.32
N ILE A 182 20.53 -35.69 5.49
CA ILE A 182 20.36 -35.04 4.18
C ILE A 182 20.82 -36.01 3.11
N SER A 183 19.95 -36.33 2.14
CA SER A 183 20.28 -37.14 0.96
C SER A 183 20.14 -36.26 -0.26
N ASP A 184 21.23 -36.02 -0.97
CA ASP A 184 21.29 -34.88 -1.88
C ASP A 184 22.19 -35.15 -3.09
N TYR A 185 21.88 -34.52 -4.21
CA TYR A 185 22.59 -34.61 -5.48
C TYR A 185 22.09 -33.51 -6.45
N PRO A 186 22.93 -33.07 -7.41
CA PRO A 186 22.52 -32.05 -8.37
C PRO A 186 21.65 -32.62 -9.50
N SER A 187 20.66 -31.81 -9.92
CA SER A 187 19.83 -32.02 -11.10
C SER A 187 20.62 -31.79 -12.39
N VAL A 188 21.55 -30.82 -12.38
CA VAL A 188 22.45 -30.50 -13.51
C VAL A 188 23.90 -30.65 -13.06
N LYS A 189 24.73 -31.42 -13.78
CA LYS A 189 26.10 -31.77 -13.35
C LYS A 189 27.14 -30.66 -13.54
N LEU A 190 26.96 -29.80 -14.55
CA LEU A 190 27.79 -28.60 -14.75
C LEU A 190 26.97 -27.36 -14.46
N ARG A 191 27.44 -26.55 -13.51
CA ARG A 191 26.68 -25.41 -12.96
C ARG A 191 27.61 -24.24 -12.74
N GLY A 192 27.21 -23.06 -13.18
CA GLY A 192 28.06 -21.90 -13.01
C GLY A 192 27.68 -20.70 -13.84
N PHE A 193 28.70 -19.96 -14.30
CA PHE A 193 28.52 -18.75 -15.09
C PHE A 193 29.57 -18.60 -16.18
N VAL A 194 29.22 -17.83 -17.21
CA VAL A 194 30.07 -17.48 -18.35
C VAL A 194 30.25 -15.97 -18.37
N GLU A 195 31.49 -15.48 -18.24
CA GLU A 195 31.80 -14.06 -18.50
C GLU A 195 31.78 -13.87 -20.02
N GLY A 196 30.57 -13.75 -20.59
CA GLY A 196 30.34 -13.82 -22.04
C GLY A 196 29.68 -12.57 -22.64
N PHE A 197 29.46 -11.54 -21.81
CA PHE A 197 28.87 -10.25 -22.18
C PHE A 197 29.84 -9.34 -22.95
N TYR A 198 29.27 -8.34 -23.63
CA TYR A 198 30.00 -7.20 -24.18
C TYR A 198 30.10 -6.09 -23.12
N GLY A 199 31.22 -5.36 -23.08
CA GLY A 199 31.40 -4.24 -22.15
C GLY A 199 32.70 -4.30 -21.36
N TYR A 200 32.76 -3.61 -20.21
CA TYR A 200 33.93 -3.67 -19.34
C TYR A 200 34.08 -5.08 -18.74
N PRO A 201 35.16 -5.83 -19.05
CA PRO A 201 35.39 -7.12 -18.42
C PRO A 201 35.61 -6.93 -16.92
N TRP A 202 35.29 -7.96 -16.14
CA TRP A 202 35.47 -7.91 -14.70
C TRP A 202 36.92 -7.70 -14.30
N SER A 203 37.10 -7.06 -13.15
CA SER A 203 38.43 -6.97 -12.55
C SER A 203 38.91 -8.36 -12.10
N PHE A 204 40.21 -8.46 -11.83
CA PHE A 204 40.78 -9.71 -11.33
C PHE A 204 40.19 -10.11 -9.96
N GLU A 205 39.95 -9.14 -9.08
CA GLU A 205 39.40 -9.40 -7.74
C GLU A 205 37.94 -9.84 -7.81
N ASP A 206 37.13 -9.23 -8.70
CA ASP A 206 35.73 -9.63 -8.90
C ASP A 206 35.62 -11.09 -9.35
N ARG A 207 36.50 -11.52 -10.27
CA ARG A 207 36.57 -12.92 -10.72
C ARG A 207 36.87 -13.87 -9.56
N LEU A 208 37.82 -13.51 -8.69
CA LEU A 208 38.16 -14.33 -7.53
C LEU A 208 37.00 -14.42 -6.53
N SER A 209 36.36 -13.28 -6.21
CA SER A 209 35.20 -13.22 -5.31
C SER A 209 34.04 -14.06 -5.86
N LEU A 210 33.65 -13.86 -7.12
CA LEU A 210 32.55 -14.61 -7.74
C LEU A 210 32.81 -16.11 -7.78
N MET A 211 34.03 -16.54 -8.13
CA MET A 211 34.39 -17.96 -8.13
C MET A 211 34.30 -18.56 -6.72
N SER A 212 34.85 -17.88 -5.71
CA SER A 212 34.90 -18.39 -4.35
C SER A 212 33.50 -18.45 -3.73
N GLU A 213 32.74 -17.36 -3.79
CA GLU A 213 31.41 -17.27 -3.17
C GLU A 213 30.38 -18.18 -3.84
N SER A 214 30.39 -18.29 -5.17
CA SER A 214 29.46 -19.21 -5.86
C SER A 214 29.79 -20.69 -5.62
N SER A 215 31.05 -21.02 -5.32
CA SER A 215 31.46 -22.39 -4.96
C SER A 215 30.88 -22.84 -3.62
N ASP A 216 30.67 -21.91 -2.68
CA ASP A 216 30.02 -22.20 -1.39
C ASP A 216 28.56 -22.65 -1.59
N PHE A 217 27.96 -22.27 -2.72
CA PHE A 217 26.65 -22.69 -3.19
C PHE A 217 26.71 -23.78 -4.27
N LYS A 218 27.80 -24.57 -4.29
CA LYS A 218 27.94 -25.80 -5.09
C LYS A 218 27.97 -25.59 -6.62
N MET A 219 28.26 -24.36 -7.08
CA MET A 219 28.68 -24.16 -8.48
C MET A 219 30.09 -24.73 -8.69
N ASN A 220 30.36 -25.21 -9.91
CA ASN A 220 31.60 -25.92 -10.22
C ASN A 220 32.28 -25.49 -11.51
N THR A 221 31.73 -24.52 -12.25
CA THR A 221 32.31 -24.07 -13.52
C THR A 221 32.25 -22.55 -13.68
N TYR A 222 33.39 -21.91 -13.92
CA TYR A 222 33.45 -20.54 -14.42
C TYR A 222 34.07 -20.54 -15.83
N ILE A 223 33.31 -20.07 -16.82
CA ILE A 223 33.75 -19.99 -18.21
C ILE A 223 34.30 -18.58 -18.49
N TYR A 224 35.61 -18.49 -18.70
CA TYR A 224 36.30 -17.29 -19.16
C TYR A 224 36.11 -17.16 -20.68
N ALA A 225 35.21 -16.27 -21.10
CA ALA A 225 34.98 -15.93 -22.51
C ALA A 225 34.72 -14.42 -22.77
N PRO A 226 35.44 -13.49 -22.09
CA PRO A 226 35.16 -12.07 -22.24
C PRO A 226 35.39 -11.62 -23.68
N LYS A 227 34.35 -11.04 -24.30
CA LYS A 227 34.34 -10.70 -25.73
C LYS A 227 35.40 -9.66 -26.11
N ASP A 228 35.77 -8.82 -25.16
CA ASP A 228 36.74 -7.74 -25.32
C ASP A 228 38.19 -8.13 -24.94
N ASP A 229 38.45 -9.38 -24.51
CA ASP A 229 39.83 -9.90 -24.40
C ASP A 229 40.37 -10.26 -25.80
N PRO A 230 41.37 -9.52 -26.32
CA PRO A 230 41.90 -9.79 -27.66
C PRO A 230 42.57 -11.16 -27.75
N TYR A 231 43.13 -11.71 -26.66
CA TYR A 231 43.82 -13.01 -26.66
C TYR A 231 42.87 -14.21 -26.55
N HIS A 232 41.62 -13.96 -26.21
CA HIS A 232 40.50 -14.90 -26.34
C HIS A 232 39.96 -14.89 -27.78
N LYS A 233 39.85 -13.70 -28.39
CA LYS A 233 39.21 -13.45 -29.69
C LYS A 233 40.19 -13.04 -30.79
N ASP A 234 40.33 -11.76 -31.11
CA ASP A 234 40.95 -11.30 -32.38
C ASP A 234 42.43 -11.70 -32.57
N ARG A 235 43.16 -11.89 -31.47
CA ARG A 235 44.56 -12.31 -31.38
C ARG A 235 44.70 -13.68 -30.71
N TRP A 236 43.70 -14.55 -30.82
CA TRP A 236 43.70 -15.88 -30.20
C TRP A 236 44.92 -16.75 -30.54
N ARG A 237 45.53 -16.54 -31.72
CA ARG A 237 46.74 -17.25 -32.17
C ARG A 237 47.98 -16.90 -31.33
N GLU A 238 47.93 -15.78 -30.62
CA GLU A 238 49.04 -15.29 -29.79
C GLU A 238 48.92 -15.80 -28.36
N LEU A 239 50.06 -16.16 -27.77
CA LEU A 239 50.15 -16.52 -26.35
C LEU A 239 49.86 -15.31 -25.46
N TYR A 240 49.35 -15.55 -24.25
CA TYR A 240 49.23 -14.49 -23.27
C TYR A 240 50.61 -13.96 -22.87
N PRO A 241 50.79 -12.63 -22.72
CA PRO A 241 51.95 -12.04 -22.08
C PRO A 241 52.13 -12.51 -20.63
N ASP A 242 53.35 -12.44 -20.09
CA ASP A 242 53.70 -13.03 -18.78
C ASP A 242 52.85 -12.51 -17.61
N ASP A 243 52.49 -11.22 -17.59
CA ASP A 243 51.65 -10.62 -16.57
C ASP A 243 50.21 -11.15 -16.61
N LYS A 244 49.62 -11.24 -17.80
CA LYS A 244 48.28 -11.82 -18.00
C LYS A 244 48.25 -13.33 -17.81
N ALA A 245 49.32 -14.02 -18.19
CA ALA A 245 49.49 -15.45 -17.93
C ALA A 245 49.53 -15.73 -16.41
N GLU A 246 50.18 -14.86 -15.61
CA GLU A 246 50.20 -14.99 -14.16
C GLU A 246 48.80 -14.77 -13.54
N GLU A 247 48.01 -13.81 -14.01
CA GLU A 247 46.61 -13.64 -13.60
C GLU A 247 45.80 -14.94 -13.86
N LEU A 248 45.89 -15.51 -15.06
CA LEU A 248 45.19 -16.75 -15.42
C LEU A 248 45.66 -17.96 -14.59
N ARG A 249 46.96 -18.03 -14.27
CA ARG A 249 47.53 -19.04 -13.36
C ARG A 249 46.94 -18.93 -11.96
N GLN A 250 46.74 -17.70 -11.49
CA GLN A 250 46.15 -17.45 -10.17
C GLN A 250 44.67 -17.82 -10.16
N LEU A 251 43.89 -17.47 -11.18
CA LEU A 251 42.48 -17.89 -11.31
C LEU A 251 42.34 -19.42 -11.32
N ALA A 252 43.16 -20.12 -12.10
CA ALA A 252 43.16 -21.59 -12.12
C ALA A 252 43.53 -22.21 -10.77
N ALA A 253 44.50 -21.61 -10.06
CA ALA A 253 44.90 -22.06 -8.74
C ALA A 253 43.84 -21.79 -7.67
N GLU A 254 43.13 -20.66 -7.76
CA GLU A 254 42.05 -20.33 -6.81
C GLU A 254 40.83 -21.21 -7.05
N GLY A 255 40.40 -21.39 -8.30
CA GLY A 255 39.31 -22.30 -8.63
C GLY A 255 39.54 -23.71 -8.08
N LYS A 256 40.77 -24.23 -8.22
CA LYS A 256 41.13 -25.54 -7.65
C LYS A 256 41.00 -25.62 -6.12
N LYS A 257 41.22 -24.53 -5.38
CA LYS A 257 41.06 -24.52 -3.91
C LYS A 257 39.61 -24.63 -3.47
N ASP A 258 38.69 -24.20 -4.32
CA ASP A 258 37.26 -24.07 -4.05
C ASP A 258 36.42 -25.10 -4.81
N ASN A 259 37.06 -26.10 -5.42
CA ASN A 259 36.41 -27.11 -6.29
C ASN A 259 35.61 -26.50 -7.45
N MET A 260 36.15 -25.43 -8.03
CA MET A 260 35.58 -24.67 -9.14
C MET A 260 36.49 -24.78 -10.36
N ASN A 261 35.96 -25.29 -11.46
CA ASN A 261 36.69 -25.36 -12.72
C ASN A 261 36.79 -23.97 -13.36
N PHE A 262 38.01 -23.48 -13.49
CA PHE A 262 38.32 -22.37 -14.38
C PHE A 262 38.39 -22.90 -15.82
N CYS A 263 37.33 -22.67 -16.59
CA CYS A 263 37.22 -23.08 -17.99
C CYS A 263 37.65 -21.95 -18.92
N TRP A 264 38.77 -22.11 -19.63
CA TRP A 264 39.19 -21.12 -20.63
C TRP A 264 38.66 -21.47 -22.02
N SER A 265 37.86 -20.59 -22.61
CA SER A 265 37.39 -20.78 -23.99
C SER A 265 38.23 -19.96 -24.97
N VAL A 266 38.35 -20.44 -26.22
CA VAL A 266 38.83 -19.64 -27.36
C VAL A 266 37.66 -19.20 -28.23
N HIS A 267 37.70 -18.00 -28.78
CA HIS A 267 36.83 -17.57 -29.86
C HIS A 267 37.64 -17.36 -31.15
N PRO A 268 37.77 -18.38 -32.03
CA PRO A 268 38.67 -18.35 -33.17
C PRO A 268 38.31 -17.32 -34.25
N GLY A 269 37.13 -16.70 -34.15
CA GLY A 269 36.70 -15.61 -35.03
C GLY A 269 36.54 -16.03 -36.50
N ASN A 270 36.47 -15.04 -37.39
CA ASN A 270 36.38 -15.28 -38.82
C ASN A 270 37.73 -15.72 -39.39
N GLY A 271 37.73 -16.69 -40.32
CA GLY A 271 38.91 -17.02 -41.12
C GLY A 271 39.86 -18.07 -40.52
N PHE A 272 39.38 -18.93 -39.62
CA PHE A 272 40.13 -20.14 -39.25
C PHE A 272 40.44 -21.00 -40.49
N ASN A 273 41.69 -21.42 -40.65
CA ASN A 273 42.14 -22.24 -41.76
C ASN A 273 41.98 -23.74 -41.42
N TYR A 274 40.91 -24.34 -41.92
CA TYR A 274 40.61 -25.77 -41.74
C TYR A 274 41.37 -26.72 -42.69
N TYR A 275 42.22 -26.19 -43.58
CA TYR A 275 42.88 -26.98 -44.63
C TYR A 275 44.36 -27.25 -44.36
N THR A 276 45.00 -26.50 -43.47
CA THR A 276 46.37 -26.74 -43.00
C THR A 276 46.39 -26.78 -41.47
N ASP A 277 47.45 -27.34 -40.89
CA ASP A 277 47.58 -27.46 -39.44
C ASP A 277 48.08 -26.17 -38.76
N ASP A 278 48.27 -25.06 -39.47
CA ASP A 278 48.88 -23.85 -38.90
C ASP A 278 48.03 -23.28 -37.76
N ASP A 279 46.72 -23.11 -38.00
CA ASP A 279 45.79 -22.59 -37.01
C ASP A 279 45.48 -23.61 -35.91
N TYR A 280 45.43 -24.91 -36.25
CA TYR A 280 45.32 -25.98 -35.26
C TYR A 280 46.52 -25.98 -34.30
N ASN A 281 47.74 -25.87 -34.82
CA ASN A 281 48.95 -25.83 -34.00
C ASN A 281 49.01 -24.57 -33.13
N ALA A 282 48.56 -23.41 -33.64
CA ALA A 282 48.46 -22.19 -32.84
C ALA A 282 47.47 -22.37 -31.67
N LEU A 283 46.31 -22.98 -31.93
CA LEU A 283 45.31 -23.30 -30.91
C LEU A 283 45.88 -24.23 -29.84
N ILE A 284 46.51 -25.34 -30.24
CA ILE A 284 47.12 -26.29 -29.30
C ILE A 284 48.24 -25.63 -28.50
N ASN A 285 49.10 -24.79 -29.10
CA ASN A 285 50.14 -24.07 -28.36
C ASN A 285 49.56 -23.14 -27.28
N LYS A 286 48.45 -22.47 -27.58
CA LYS A 286 47.71 -21.63 -26.62
C LYS A 286 47.13 -22.47 -25.49
N PHE A 287 46.44 -23.56 -25.82
CA PHE A 287 45.89 -24.50 -24.85
C PHE A 287 46.99 -25.12 -23.97
N GLU A 288 48.16 -25.46 -24.53
CA GLU A 288 49.32 -25.94 -23.76
C GLU A 288 49.87 -24.88 -22.81
N GLN A 289 49.94 -23.60 -23.20
CA GLN A 289 50.33 -22.53 -22.27
C GLN A 289 49.41 -22.53 -21.05
N LEU A 290 48.10 -22.51 -21.27
CA LEU A 290 47.09 -22.44 -20.22
C LEU A 290 47.04 -23.71 -19.36
N TYR A 291 47.16 -24.89 -19.98
CA TYR A 291 47.27 -26.16 -19.26
C TYR A 291 48.48 -26.16 -18.31
N ASN A 292 49.62 -25.64 -18.73
CA ASN A 292 50.81 -25.51 -17.90
C ASN A 292 50.65 -24.47 -16.77
N LEU A 293 49.74 -23.50 -16.92
CA LEU A 293 49.36 -22.54 -15.87
C LEU A 293 48.37 -23.13 -14.86
N GLY A 294 47.80 -24.31 -15.14
CA GLY A 294 46.92 -25.04 -14.22
C GLY A 294 45.47 -25.19 -14.70
N VAL A 295 45.12 -24.65 -15.87
CA VAL A 295 43.77 -24.78 -16.44
C VAL A 295 43.48 -26.25 -16.78
N ARG A 296 42.29 -26.75 -16.42
CA ARG A 296 41.87 -28.15 -16.65
C ARG A 296 40.54 -28.32 -17.38
N GLN A 297 39.84 -27.23 -17.70
CA GLN A 297 38.68 -27.26 -18.57
C GLN A 297 38.84 -26.23 -19.69
N PHE A 298 38.42 -26.59 -20.91
CA PHE A 298 38.65 -25.78 -22.10
C PHE A 298 37.41 -25.71 -22.98
N GLY A 299 37.31 -24.65 -23.77
CA GLY A 299 36.20 -24.45 -24.68
C GLY A 299 36.56 -23.87 -26.04
N ILE A 300 35.62 -23.99 -26.99
CA ILE A 300 35.70 -23.36 -28.32
C ILE A 300 34.35 -22.72 -28.61
N SER A 301 34.33 -21.39 -28.72
CA SER A 301 33.13 -20.59 -28.92
C SER A 301 33.05 -20.02 -30.34
N TYR A 302 32.01 -20.42 -31.08
CA TYR A 302 31.73 -19.95 -32.46
C TYR A 302 30.48 -19.05 -32.54
N ASP A 303 30.05 -18.47 -31.43
CA ASP A 303 28.99 -17.47 -31.37
C ASP A 303 29.35 -16.22 -32.22
N ASP A 304 28.33 -15.47 -32.65
CA ASP A 304 28.45 -14.18 -33.34
C ASP A 304 29.39 -14.11 -34.56
N LEU A 305 29.64 -15.24 -35.23
CA LEU A 305 30.39 -15.25 -36.49
C LEU A 305 29.59 -14.72 -37.67
N GLY A 306 30.23 -13.85 -38.46
CA GLY A 306 29.72 -13.36 -39.74
C GLY A 306 30.35 -14.09 -40.94
N GLY A 307 29.62 -14.23 -42.04
CA GLY A 307 30.17 -14.78 -43.29
C GLY A 307 30.05 -16.30 -43.42
N TYR A 308 31.09 -16.97 -43.93
CA TYR A 308 31.06 -18.41 -44.22
C TYR A 308 31.23 -19.24 -42.95
N VAL A 309 30.26 -20.11 -42.64
CA VAL A 309 30.27 -21.03 -41.51
C VAL A 309 29.87 -22.45 -41.94
N ASN A 310 30.48 -23.47 -41.32
CA ASN A 310 30.26 -24.88 -41.68
C ASN A 310 30.28 -25.77 -40.43
N GLY A 311 29.12 -26.32 -40.09
CA GLY A 311 28.95 -27.11 -38.87
C GLY A 311 29.81 -28.38 -38.82
N GLN A 312 30.06 -29.03 -39.96
CA GLN A 312 30.93 -30.21 -40.02
C GLN A 312 32.38 -29.84 -39.70
N GLN A 313 32.89 -28.76 -40.29
CA GLN A 313 34.28 -28.32 -40.06
C GLN A 313 34.51 -27.90 -38.60
N HIS A 314 33.54 -27.23 -38.00
CA HIS A 314 33.61 -26.83 -36.59
C HIS A 314 33.62 -28.07 -35.68
N ALA A 315 32.73 -29.04 -35.92
CA ALA A 315 32.68 -30.27 -35.14
C ALA A 315 33.94 -31.15 -35.32
N ASP A 316 34.47 -31.24 -36.55
CA ASP A 316 35.69 -32.00 -36.84
C ASP A 316 36.90 -31.41 -36.10
N LEU A 317 37.03 -30.08 -36.04
CA LEU A 317 38.08 -29.42 -35.26
C LEU A 317 37.93 -29.71 -33.76
N ILE A 318 36.73 -29.53 -33.21
CA ILE A 318 36.45 -29.76 -31.78
C ILE A 318 36.77 -31.22 -31.41
N ASN A 319 36.31 -32.18 -32.22
CA ASN A 319 36.62 -33.60 -31.99
C ASN A 319 38.11 -33.91 -32.12
N ARG A 320 38.82 -33.24 -33.04
CA ARG A 320 40.28 -33.40 -33.15
C ARG A 320 40.97 -32.93 -31.87
N VAL A 321 40.63 -31.73 -31.37
CA VAL A 321 41.15 -31.21 -30.09
C VAL A 321 40.79 -32.15 -28.94
N ASN A 322 39.54 -32.63 -28.87
CA ASN A 322 39.09 -33.54 -27.82
C ASN A 322 39.91 -34.84 -27.80
N ARG A 323 40.07 -35.48 -28.96
CA ARG A 323 40.70 -36.81 -29.08
C ARG A 323 42.22 -36.78 -29.06
N GLU A 324 42.84 -35.80 -29.73
CA GLU A 324 44.29 -35.74 -29.89
C GLU A 324 44.99 -34.96 -28.77
N TRP A 325 44.27 -34.13 -28.02
CA TRP A 325 44.84 -33.30 -26.96
C TRP A 325 44.18 -33.52 -25.60
N ALA A 326 42.88 -33.21 -25.43
CA ALA A 326 42.23 -33.25 -24.11
C ALA A 326 42.26 -34.67 -23.49
N LYS A 327 41.76 -35.67 -24.21
CA LYS A 327 41.77 -37.09 -23.78
C LYS A 327 43.18 -37.67 -23.61
N VAL A 328 44.19 -37.10 -24.27
CA VAL A 328 45.59 -37.53 -24.14
C VAL A 328 46.23 -37.02 -22.85
N LYS A 329 45.82 -35.85 -22.34
CA LYS A 329 46.27 -35.33 -21.04
C LYS A 329 45.79 -36.20 -19.88
N GLY A 330 44.55 -36.68 -19.96
CA GLY A 330 43.94 -37.62 -19.02
C GLY A 330 43.34 -36.97 -17.75
N ASP A 331 43.62 -35.70 -17.50
CA ASP A 331 43.08 -34.89 -16.40
C ASP A 331 42.38 -33.61 -16.90
N VAL A 332 42.08 -33.52 -18.20
CA VAL A 332 41.30 -32.41 -18.78
C VAL A 332 39.82 -32.79 -18.80
N ASP A 333 39.00 -31.94 -18.20
CA ASP A 333 37.55 -32.09 -18.16
C ASP A 333 36.90 -31.93 -19.54
N PRO A 334 35.66 -32.42 -19.72
CA PRO A 334 34.99 -32.35 -21.01
C PRO A 334 34.93 -30.94 -21.59
N LEU A 335 35.13 -30.83 -22.91
CA LEU A 335 35.13 -29.54 -23.61
C LEU A 335 33.73 -28.91 -23.59
N ILE A 336 33.65 -27.61 -23.30
CA ILE A 336 32.41 -26.82 -23.39
C ILE A 336 32.46 -25.94 -24.64
N VAL A 337 31.48 -26.08 -25.54
CA VAL A 337 31.50 -25.41 -26.85
C VAL A 337 30.18 -24.72 -27.17
N VAL A 338 30.21 -23.73 -28.05
CA VAL A 338 29.00 -23.14 -28.64
C VAL A 338 29.15 -23.02 -30.15
N GLY A 339 28.09 -23.36 -30.89
CA GLY A 339 28.03 -23.20 -32.33
C GLY A 339 27.55 -21.81 -32.74
N THR A 340 27.74 -21.45 -34.02
CA THR A 340 27.23 -20.18 -34.58
C THR A 340 25.70 -20.11 -34.61
N ARG A 341 25.03 -21.27 -34.62
CA ARG A 341 23.63 -21.34 -34.25
C ARG A 341 23.56 -21.78 -32.79
N TYR A 342 23.01 -20.92 -31.94
CA TYR A 342 22.91 -21.14 -30.50
C TYR A 342 21.50 -20.95 -29.92
N CYS A 343 20.48 -20.66 -30.76
CA CYS A 343 19.08 -20.56 -30.32
C CYS A 343 18.08 -21.08 -31.36
N ASN A 344 16.82 -21.23 -30.94
CA ASN A 344 15.75 -21.72 -31.82
C ASN A 344 15.32 -20.68 -32.86
N GLY A 345 15.26 -19.41 -32.50
CA GLY A 345 14.66 -18.35 -33.31
C GLY A 345 15.45 -17.95 -34.56
N TRP A 346 16.78 -17.97 -34.51
CA TRP A 346 17.61 -17.44 -35.60
C TRP A 346 19.01 -18.08 -35.68
N GLY A 347 19.81 -17.66 -36.66
CA GLY A 347 21.17 -18.17 -36.93
C GLY A 347 21.25 -19.06 -38.18
N PRO A 348 22.42 -19.68 -38.45
CA PRO A 348 22.62 -20.60 -39.58
C PRO A 348 21.60 -21.75 -39.61
N SER A 349 21.41 -22.38 -40.78
CA SER A 349 20.38 -23.42 -40.98
C SER A 349 20.47 -24.58 -39.97
N MET A 350 19.33 -24.97 -39.37
CA MET A 350 19.24 -26.19 -38.57
C MET A 350 19.68 -27.44 -39.34
N THR A 351 19.34 -27.52 -40.64
CA THR A 351 19.62 -28.71 -41.45
C THR A 351 21.06 -28.72 -41.98
N SER A 352 21.54 -27.60 -42.53
CA SER A 352 22.85 -27.58 -43.21
C SER A 352 24.01 -27.16 -42.31
N TYR A 353 23.75 -26.60 -41.12
CA TYR A 353 24.78 -26.21 -40.16
C TYR A 353 24.64 -26.96 -38.82
N PHE A 354 23.54 -26.79 -38.10
CA PHE A 354 23.48 -27.26 -36.71
C PHE A 354 23.38 -28.79 -36.61
N LYS A 355 22.61 -29.44 -37.49
CA LYS A 355 22.55 -30.90 -37.56
C LYS A 355 23.93 -31.55 -37.77
N PRO A 356 24.73 -31.20 -38.80
CA PRO A 356 26.06 -31.79 -38.96
C PRO A 356 27.01 -31.42 -37.82
N PHE A 357 26.89 -30.23 -37.21
CA PHE A 357 27.64 -29.87 -36.01
C PHE A 357 27.30 -30.82 -34.84
N PHE A 358 26.04 -30.83 -34.42
CA PHE A 358 25.58 -31.54 -33.22
C PHE A 358 25.67 -33.07 -33.32
N SER A 359 25.38 -33.64 -34.50
CA SER A 359 25.46 -35.09 -34.72
C SER A 359 26.89 -35.64 -34.87
N THR A 360 27.87 -34.79 -35.18
CA THR A 360 29.27 -35.21 -35.37
C THR A 360 30.07 -35.17 -34.07
N LEU A 361 29.78 -34.22 -33.18
CA LEU A 361 30.53 -34.03 -31.93
C LEU A 361 30.58 -35.32 -31.10
N ASP A 362 31.70 -35.54 -30.41
CA ASP A 362 31.85 -36.63 -29.44
C ASP A 362 30.80 -36.51 -28.31
N ASP A 363 30.42 -37.63 -27.70
CA ASP A 363 29.31 -37.67 -26.73
C ASP A 363 29.61 -36.94 -25.41
N ASP A 364 30.89 -36.83 -25.04
CA ASP A 364 31.34 -36.10 -23.87
C ASP A 364 31.43 -34.57 -24.09
N VAL A 365 31.35 -34.07 -25.32
CA VAL A 365 31.44 -32.62 -25.58
C VAL A 365 30.12 -31.93 -25.20
N VAL A 366 30.22 -30.92 -24.33
CA VAL A 366 29.08 -30.14 -23.84
C VAL A 366 28.77 -28.99 -24.79
N VAL A 367 27.54 -28.93 -25.30
CA VAL A 367 27.13 -27.93 -26.30
C VAL A 367 26.15 -26.94 -25.67
N MET A 368 26.55 -25.67 -25.62
CA MET A 368 25.74 -24.57 -25.10
C MET A 368 24.65 -24.12 -26.08
N TRP A 369 23.51 -23.71 -25.52
CA TRP A 369 22.31 -23.23 -26.22
C TRP A 369 21.57 -22.20 -25.36
N THR A 370 21.08 -21.11 -25.95
CA THR A 370 20.44 -20.00 -25.21
C THR A 370 18.92 -20.14 -25.08
N GLY A 371 18.33 -21.16 -25.70
CA GLY A 371 16.90 -21.45 -25.63
C GLY A 371 16.12 -21.00 -26.87
N ALA A 372 14.91 -20.48 -26.66
CA ALA A 372 14.00 -20.11 -27.74
C ALA A 372 14.56 -18.96 -28.60
N ASN A 373 15.22 -18.00 -27.98
CA ASN A 373 15.89 -16.86 -28.62
C ASN A 373 17.22 -16.58 -27.91
N THR A 374 17.92 -15.50 -28.28
CA THR A 374 19.12 -15.06 -27.55
C THR A 374 18.78 -14.76 -26.09
N MET A 375 17.70 -14.02 -25.85
CA MET A 375 17.11 -13.77 -24.53
C MET A 375 15.81 -14.56 -24.47
N SER A 376 15.70 -15.53 -23.57
CA SER A 376 14.48 -16.32 -23.41
C SER A 376 14.39 -17.01 -22.05
N ALA A 377 13.17 -17.41 -21.69
CA ALA A 377 12.93 -18.29 -20.54
C ALA A 377 13.55 -19.68 -20.74
N ILE A 378 13.87 -20.35 -19.64
CA ILE A 378 14.37 -21.73 -19.63
C ILE A 378 13.17 -22.66 -19.47
N THR A 379 12.80 -23.31 -20.58
CA THR A 379 11.66 -24.24 -20.63
C THR A 379 12.09 -25.55 -21.27
N LYS A 380 11.45 -26.66 -20.87
CA LYS A 380 11.76 -28.00 -21.40
C LYS A 380 11.66 -28.07 -22.93
N ASP A 381 10.60 -27.45 -23.47
CA ASP A 381 10.32 -27.42 -24.91
C ASP A 381 11.41 -26.68 -25.70
N ALA A 382 11.99 -25.61 -25.13
CA ALA A 382 13.05 -24.85 -25.79
C ALA A 382 14.30 -25.70 -26.05
N TYR A 383 14.59 -26.67 -25.16
CA TYR A 383 15.74 -27.57 -25.25
C TYR A 383 15.43 -28.91 -25.93
N GLU A 384 14.16 -29.33 -26.01
CA GLU A 384 13.76 -30.45 -26.87
C GLU A 384 13.67 -30.06 -28.35
N TRP A 385 13.34 -28.81 -28.67
CA TRP A 385 13.17 -28.37 -30.05
C TRP A 385 14.40 -28.67 -30.95
N PRO A 386 15.66 -28.37 -30.56
CA PRO A 386 16.83 -28.70 -31.39
C PRO A 386 16.99 -30.20 -31.67
N LYS A 387 16.64 -31.05 -30.70
CA LYS A 387 16.66 -32.52 -30.85
C LYS A 387 15.67 -32.96 -31.91
N THR A 388 14.45 -32.39 -31.92
CA THR A 388 13.45 -32.68 -32.95
C THR A 388 13.89 -32.24 -34.36
N GLN A 389 14.55 -31.08 -34.48
CA GLN A 389 14.96 -30.53 -35.77
C GLN A 389 16.15 -31.29 -36.37
N THR A 390 17.05 -31.78 -35.53
CA THR A 390 18.26 -32.49 -35.98
C THR A 390 18.01 -33.99 -36.12
N GLY A 391 17.11 -34.55 -35.32
CA GLY A 391 16.90 -36.00 -35.15
C GLY A 391 17.92 -36.65 -34.19
N VAL A 392 18.70 -35.86 -33.46
CA VAL A 392 19.64 -36.33 -32.42
C VAL A 392 18.89 -36.31 -31.09
N THR A 393 18.52 -37.47 -30.56
CA THR A 393 17.63 -37.58 -29.38
C THR A 393 18.34 -38.02 -28.10
N ASP A 394 19.58 -38.50 -28.22
CA ASP A 394 20.42 -39.08 -27.17
C ASP A 394 21.37 -38.07 -26.52
N LYS A 395 21.36 -36.81 -26.97
CA LYS A 395 22.20 -35.72 -26.44
C LYS A 395 21.35 -34.59 -25.88
N ASN A 396 21.75 -34.07 -24.72
CA ASN A 396 21.18 -32.89 -24.09
C ASN A 396 22.11 -31.69 -24.27
N LEU A 397 21.51 -30.50 -24.36
CA LEU A 397 22.23 -29.22 -24.49
C LEU A 397 22.41 -28.57 -23.13
N ALA A 398 23.47 -27.77 -22.97
CA ALA A 398 23.68 -26.94 -21.80
C ALA A 398 23.04 -25.56 -22.00
N ALA A 399 22.42 -25.01 -20.96
CA ALA A 399 21.92 -23.65 -20.99
C ALA A 399 23.08 -22.65 -20.91
N TRP A 400 23.23 -21.81 -21.92
CA TRP A 400 23.85 -20.48 -21.78
C TRP A 400 22.70 -19.50 -21.59
N TRP A 401 22.33 -19.26 -20.35
CA TRP A 401 21.19 -18.41 -20.06
C TRP A 401 21.62 -16.95 -20.02
N ASN A 402 21.12 -16.15 -20.97
CA ASN A 402 21.35 -14.70 -21.01
C ASN A 402 20.50 -13.96 -19.96
N TYR A 403 20.83 -14.20 -18.70
CA TYR A 403 20.37 -13.48 -17.52
C TYR A 403 21.40 -13.72 -16.40
N PRO A 404 21.79 -12.71 -15.60
CA PRO A 404 21.27 -11.33 -15.57
C PRO A 404 21.91 -10.34 -16.57
N VAL A 405 22.63 -10.77 -17.61
CA VAL A 405 23.30 -9.85 -18.56
C VAL A 405 22.42 -8.67 -19.03
N ASN A 406 22.99 -7.48 -19.01
CA ASN A 406 22.34 -6.21 -19.35
C ASN A 406 23.03 -5.43 -20.49
N ASP A 407 23.94 -6.05 -21.24
CA ASP A 407 24.70 -5.40 -22.33
C ASP A 407 23.85 -4.93 -23.53
N TYR A 408 22.59 -5.34 -23.58
CA TYR A 408 21.58 -4.87 -24.54
C TYR A 408 20.60 -3.85 -23.93
N CYS A 409 20.67 -3.62 -22.62
CA CYS A 409 19.80 -2.74 -21.85
C CYS A 409 20.55 -2.08 -20.68
N ASP A 410 21.69 -1.42 -20.96
CA ASP A 410 22.66 -0.93 -19.96
C ASP A 410 22.09 -0.05 -18.83
N GLY A 411 20.91 0.58 -19.03
CA GLY A 411 20.23 1.34 -17.98
C GLY A 411 19.57 0.47 -16.89
N ASN A 412 19.49 -0.84 -17.09
CA ASN A 412 18.82 -1.79 -16.19
C ASN A 412 19.84 -2.54 -15.33
N LEU A 413 19.49 -2.76 -14.05
CA LEU A 413 20.13 -3.77 -13.19
C LEU A 413 19.17 -4.95 -13.01
N MET A 414 19.62 -6.11 -13.44
CA MET A 414 18.79 -7.30 -13.62
C MET A 414 18.81 -8.16 -12.35
N MET A 415 18.06 -7.72 -11.34
CA MET A 415 18.08 -8.30 -9.99
C MET A 415 16.72 -8.88 -9.55
N SER A 416 15.91 -9.36 -10.50
CA SER A 416 14.56 -9.87 -10.24
C SER A 416 14.60 -11.31 -9.69
N PRO A 417 13.58 -11.76 -8.92
CA PRO A 417 13.32 -13.18 -8.74
C PRO A 417 13.25 -13.88 -10.11
N LEU A 418 13.82 -15.09 -10.22
CA LEU A 418 13.98 -15.81 -11.49
C LEU A 418 12.67 -16.44 -11.99
N GLU A 419 11.68 -15.61 -12.33
CA GLU A 419 10.35 -16.00 -12.77
C GLU A 419 10.33 -16.78 -14.10
N ASN A 420 11.40 -16.64 -14.89
CA ASN A 420 11.53 -17.19 -16.23
C ASN A 420 12.25 -18.56 -16.28
N LEU A 421 12.29 -19.27 -15.15
CA LEU A 421 12.79 -20.64 -15.02
C LEU A 421 11.64 -21.60 -14.69
N ASP A 422 11.46 -22.62 -15.54
CA ASP A 422 10.50 -23.71 -15.28
C ASP A 422 11.11 -24.79 -14.37
N ASN A 423 10.29 -25.38 -13.50
CA ASN A 423 10.71 -26.40 -12.53
C ASN A 423 10.66 -27.84 -13.09
N ASP A 424 10.44 -28.05 -14.39
CA ASP A 424 10.32 -29.38 -15.03
C ASP A 424 11.39 -29.67 -16.10
N VAL A 425 12.45 -28.85 -16.14
CA VAL A 425 13.52 -28.89 -17.13
C VAL A 425 14.60 -29.91 -16.74
N ASP A 426 14.32 -31.18 -17.01
CA ASP A 426 15.20 -32.33 -16.71
C ASP A 426 16.17 -32.71 -17.85
N ASN A 427 16.21 -31.92 -18.93
CA ASN A 427 16.89 -32.24 -20.18
C ASN A 427 18.11 -31.35 -20.48
N LEU A 428 18.75 -30.82 -19.43
CA LEU A 428 19.98 -30.02 -19.54
C LEU A 428 21.22 -30.84 -19.23
N SER A 429 22.30 -30.62 -19.97
CA SER A 429 23.64 -31.16 -19.65
C SER A 429 24.52 -30.19 -18.86
N GLY A 430 24.15 -28.92 -18.80
CA GLY A 430 24.83 -27.87 -18.05
C GLY A 430 23.93 -26.64 -17.89
N PHE A 431 24.23 -25.77 -16.92
CA PHE A 431 23.51 -24.53 -16.69
C PHE A 431 24.50 -23.42 -16.33
N PHE A 432 24.63 -22.45 -17.24
CA PHE A 432 25.58 -21.33 -17.12
C PHE A 432 24.85 -20.01 -17.30
N LEU A 433 24.89 -19.15 -16.28
CA LEU A 433 24.37 -17.79 -16.38
C LEU A 433 25.36 -16.90 -17.12
N ASN A 434 24.86 -16.02 -17.98
CA ASN A 434 25.63 -14.87 -18.49
C ASN A 434 25.28 -13.66 -17.61
N PRO A 435 26.22 -13.18 -16.76
CA PRO A 435 25.99 -12.13 -15.79
C PRO A 435 26.14 -10.71 -16.37
N MET A 436 25.90 -9.69 -15.54
CA MET A 436 26.14 -8.29 -15.89
C MET A 436 27.62 -7.94 -15.79
N SER A 437 28.02 -6.81 -16.38
CA SER A 437 29.33 -6.21 -16.12
C SER A 437 29.48 -5.73 -14.67
N GLN A 438 28.37 -5.51 -13.97
CA GLN A 438 28.28 -5.28 -12.52
C GLN A 438 28.40 -6.62 -11.77
N ALA A 439 29.57 -6.87 -11.17
CA ALA A 439 29.91 -8.16 -10.58
C ALA A 439 29.11 -8.42 -9.29
N GLU A 440 29.03 -7.42 -8.40
CA GLU A 440 28.36 -7.57 -7.11
C GLU A 440 26.84 -7.73 -7.30
N ALA A 441 26.23 -6.88 -8.12
CA ALA A 441 24.80 -6.96 -8.44
C ALA A 441 24.42 -8.30 -9.11
N SER A 442 25.35 -8.92 -9.86
CA SER A 442 25.12 -10.22 -10.49
C SER A 442 25.01 -11.39 -9.50
N LYS A 443 25.52 -11.24 -8.27
CA LYS A 443 25.52 -12.30 -7.25
C LYS A 443 24.10 -12.77 -6.88
N VAL A 444 23.10 -11.88 -6.95
CA VAL A 444 21.69 -12.23 -6.66
C VAL A 444 21.20 -13.34 -7.60
N ALA A 445 21.43 -13.17 -8.91
CA ALA A 445 21.00 -14.15 -9.90
C ALA A 445 21.92 -15.38 -9.93
N ILE A 446 23.22 -15.21 -9.70
CA ILE A 446 24.19 -16.32 -9.62
C ILE A 446 23.83 -17.27 -8.46
N PHE A 447 23.55 -16.73 -7.27
CA PHE A 447 23.05 -17.51 -6.12
C PHE A 447 21.78 -18.28 -6.49
N SER A 448 20.77 -17.58 -7.03
CA SER A 448 19.48 -18.19 -7.36
C SER A 448 19.62 -19.24 -8.47
N GLY A 449 20.57 -19.05 -9.40
CA GLY A 449 20.90 -20.02 -10.43
C GLY A 449 21.65 -21.25 -9.90
N ALA A 450 22.45 -21.09 -8.83
CA ALA A 450 23.06 -22.21 -8.11
C ALA A 450 21.97 -23.06 -7.47
N ASP A 451 21.01 -22.42 -6.81
CA ASP A 451 19.85 -23.07 -6.19
C ASP A 451 19.01 -23.84 -7.21
N TYR A 452 18.64 -23.17 -8.31
CA TYR A 452 17.89 -23.78 -9.40
C TYR A 452 18.59 -24.98 -10.02
N SER A 453 19.85 -24.82 -10.43
CA SER A 453 20.57 -25.87 -11.18
C SER A 453 20.89 -27.10 -10.33
N TRP A 454 20.96 -26.96 -9.01
CA TRP A 454 21.08 -28.08 -8.09
C TRP A 454 19.75 -28.82 -7.89
N ASN A 455 18.65 -28.12 -7.65
CA ASN A 455 17.33 -28.73 -7.42
C ASN A 455 16.22 -28.04 -8.23
N ILE A 456 16.12 -28.36 -9.52
CA ILE A 456 15.16 -27.75 -10.45
C ILE A 456 13.72 -28.00 -9.97
N GLY A 457 13.41 -29.22 -9.53
CA GLY A 457 12.06 -29.60 -9.10
C GLY A 457 11.62 -28.89 -7.82
N GLY A 458 12.55 -28.64 -6.89
CA GLY A 458 12.32 -27.99 -5.60
C GLY A 458 12.62 -26.49 -5.56
N PHE A 459 12.93 -25.87 -6.70
CA PHE A 459 13.33 -24.46 -6.75
C PHE A 459 12.17 -23.50 -6.43
N GLU A 460 12.32 -22.71 -5.37
CA GLU A 460 11.35 -21.71 -4.93
C GLU A 460 11.89 -20.30 -5.16
N ARG A 461 11.59 -19.74 -6.33
CA ARG A 461 12.13 -18.47 -6.85
C ARG A 461 12.14 -17.30 -5.86
N THR A 462 11.07 -17.10 -5.09
CA THR A 462 10.96 -15.99 -4.14
C THR A 462 11.83 -16.21 -2.91
N SER A 463 11.78 -17.41 -2.32
CA SER A 463 12.61 -17.73 -1.15
C SER A 463 14.10 -17.71 -1.50
N SER A 464 14.46 -18.21 -2.68
CA SER A 464 15.82 -18.17 -3.22
C SER A 464 16.33 -16.73 -3.39
N TRP A 465 15.51 -15.87 -3.99
CA TRP A 465 15.84 -14.45 -4.19
C TRP A 465 15.98 -13.67 -2.87
N ILE A 466 15.08 -13.91 -1.91
CA ILE A 466 15.19 -13.31 -0.56
C ILE A 466 16.51 -13.74 0.09
N ARG A 467 16.84 -15.04 0.04
CA ARG A 467 18.09 -15.53 0.60
C ARG A 467 19.30 -14.95 -0.12
N ALA A 468 19.27 -14.84 -1.44
CA ALA A 468 20.35 -14.24 -2.23
C ALA A 468 20.64 -12.80 -1.80
N ILE A 469 19.61 -12.00 -1.52
CA ILE A 469 19.76 -10.63 -1.04
C ILE A 469 20.25 -10.60 0.42
N ASP A 470 19.79 -11.52 1.27
CA ASP A 470 20.26 -11.67 2.65
C ASP A 470 21.76 -12.01 2.72
N GLU A 471 22.27 -12.82 1.80
CA GLU A 471 23.71 -13.09 1.67
C GLU A 471 24.49 -11.86 1.17
N LEU A 472 23.91 -11.08 0.24
CA LEU A 472 24.58 -9.94 -0.37
C LEU A 472 24.66 -8.71 0.55
N VAL A 473 23.58 -8.41 1.28
CA VAL A 473 23.45 -7.21 2.14
C VAL A 473 22.64 -7.52 3.41
N PRO A 474 23.17 -8.38 4.31
CA PRO A 474 22.45 -8.83 5.51
C PRO A 474 22.02 -7.67 6.43
N GLU A 475 22.76 -6.56 6.43
CA GLU A 475 22.46 -5.36 7.22
C GLU A 475 21.28 -4.52 6.69
N ALA A 476 20.90 -4.71 5.42
CA ALA A 476 19.90 -3.89 4.72
C ALA A 476 18.92 -4.72 3.87
N SER A 477 18.81 -6.03 4.10
CA SER A 477 18.10 -6.98 3.24
C SER A 477 16.68 -6.56 2.86
N GLU A 478 15.84 -6.12 3.82
CA GLU A 478 14.47 -5.68 3.50
C GLU A 478 14.42 -4.44 2.61
N SER A 479 15.27 -3.44 2.86
CA SER A 479 15.38 -2.22 2.05
C SER A 479 15.89 -2.55 0.65
N PHE A 480 16.86 -3.45 0.55
CA PHE A 480 17.41 -3.88 -0.73
C PHE A 480 16.40 -4.71 -1.53
N GLN A 481 15.61 -5.58 -0.90
CA GLN A 481 14.51 -6.30 -1.56
C GLN A 481 13.52 -5.34 -2.21
N ARG A 482 13.08 -4.28 -1.50
CA ARG A 482 12.19 -3.27 -2.09
C ARG A 482 12.85 -2.52 -3.24
N PHE A 483 14.11 -2.13 -3.10
CA PHE A 483 14.85 -1.49 -4.19
C PHE A 483 14.99 -2.40 -5.42
N ALA A 484 15.45 -3.63 -5.25
CA ALA A 484 15.62 -4.62 -6.31
C ALA A 484 14.28 -4.97 -7.00
N ASP A 485 13.19 -5.09 -6.26
CA ASP A 485 11.85 -5.31 -6.82
C ASP A 485 11.35 -4.12 -7.65
N ASN A 486 11.79 -2.90 -7.33
CA ASN A 486 11.44 -1.67 -8.07
C ASN A 486 12.36 -1.35 -9.26
N ILE A 487 13.36 -2.18 -9.56
CA ILE A 487 14.21 -2.04 -10.77
C ILE A 487 14.13 -3.27 -11.68
N SER A 488 13.23 -4.20 -11.36
CA SER A 488 13.15 -5.53 -11.98
C SER A 488 12.49 -5.53 -13.37
N TYR A 489 11.79 -4.46 -13.78
CA TYR A 489 10.99 -4.51 -15.00
C TYR A 489 11.85 -4.55 -16.27
N ILE A 490 11.62 -5.57 -17.07
CA ILE A 490 12.08 -5.64 -18.46
C ILE A 490 11.07 -6.45 -19.28
N LYS A 491 10.94 -6.10 -20.56
CA LYS A 491 10.11 -6.82 -21.53
C LYS A 491 10.86 -6.95 -22.86
N ASP A 492 11.83 -7.87 -22.89
CA ASP A 492 12.65 -8.16 -24.06
C ASP A 492 13.08 -9.63 -24.05
N GLY A 493 12.47 -10.45 -24.92
CA GLY A 493 12.64 -11.92 -24.95
C GLY A 493 11.97 -12.68 -23.81
N PHE A 494 11.90 -12.09 -22.62
CA PHE A 494 11.11 -12.49 -21.44
C PHE A 494 10.53 -11.26 -20.74
N GLU A 495 9.58 -11.45 -19.83
CA GLU A 495 9.02 -10.38 -18.98
C GLU A 495 9.32 -10.68 -17.51
N PHE A 496 9.76 -9.67 -16.76
CA PHE A 496 9.83 -9.71 -15.30
C PHE A 496 8.84 -8.70 -14.71
N ASP A 497 8.25 -9.04 -13.56
CA ASP A 497 7.39 -8.11 -12.83
C ASP A 497 8.19 -7.10 -11.97
N GLU A 498 7.56 -6.03 -11.47
CA GLU A 498 8.21 -4.96 -10.69
C GLU A 498 7.24 -4.29 -9.70
N SER A 499 7.69 -3.88 -8.52
CA SER A 499 6.82 -3.29 -7.47
C SER A 499 5.70 -4.26 -7.03
N ARG A 500 6.02 -5.55 -6.91
CA ARG A 500 5.10 -6.64 -6.57
C ARG A 500 4.42 -6.40 -5.21
N TYR A 501 5.15 -5.84 -4.25
CA TYR A 501 4.62 -5.54 -2.91
C TYR A 501 3.59 -4.39 -2.90
N LEU A 502 3.52 -3.56 -3.94
CA LEU A 502 2.61 -2.40 -4.01
C LEU A 502 1.32 -2.66 -4.78
N VAL A 503 1.14 -3.83 -5.39
CA VAL A 503 0.01 -4.12 -6.27
C VAL A 503 -1.33 -3.84 -5.57
N GLU A 504 -1.53 -4.37 -4.36
CA GLU A 504 -2.78 -4.21 -3.62
C GLU A 504 -3.04 -2.73 -3.22
N THR A 505 -2.01 -2.03 -2.77
CA THR A 505 -2.11 -0.62 -2.36
C THR A 505 -2.42 0.29 -3.56
N ILE A 506 -1.78 0.05 -4.71
CA ILE A 506 -2.05 0.80 -5.95
C ILE A 506 -3.47 0.54 -6.46
N GLU A 507 -3.95 -0.70 -6.44
CA GLU A 507 -5.30 -1.02 -6.90
C GLU A 507 -6.38 -0.46 -5.95
N THR A 508 -6.11 -0.44 -4.64
CA THR A 508 -6.96 0.24 -3.65
C THR A 508 -7.07 1.73 -3.96
N PHE A 509 -5.94 2.38 -4.25
CA PHE A 509 -5.91 3.80 -4.62
C PHE A 509 -6.66 4.09 -5.91
N LYS A 510 -6.42 3.30 -6.98
CA LYS A 510 -7.17 3.43 -8.24
C LYS A 510 -8.66 3.24 -8.06
N THR A 511 -9.07 2.29 -7.22
CA THR A 511 -10.49 2.05 -6.91
C THR A 511 -11.12 3.25 -6.20
N ALA A 512 -10.41 3.84 -5.23
CA ALA A 512 -10.87 5.05 -4.54
C ALA A 512 -11.08 6.22 -5.51
N LEU A 513 -10.14 6.42 -6.45
CA LEU A 513 -10.26 7.43 -7.50
C LEU A 513 -11.46 7.18 -8.43
N GLN A 514 -11.65 5.94 -8.90
CA GLN A 514 -12.76 5.58 -9.78
C GLN A 514 -14.12 5.80 -9.11
N ASN A 515 -14.23 5.51 -7.82
CA ASN A 515 -15.47 5.66 -7.06
C ASN A 515 -15.70 7.08 -6.53
N LYS A 516 -14.69 7.97 -6.62
CA LYS A 516 -14.65 9.27 -5.95
C LYS A 516 -14.97 9.18 -4.45
N GLU A 517 -14.47 8.13 -3.79
CA GLU A 517 -14.73 7.83 -2.37
C GLU A 517 -13.48 7.23 -1.70
N GLY A 518 -13.14 7.69 -0.49
CA GLY A 518 -12.01 7.16 0.28
C GLY A 518 -10.62 7.54 -0.26
N ILE A 519 -10.54 8.61 -1.06
CA ILE A 519 -9.30 9.04 -1.74
C ILE A 519 -8.24 9.42 -0.73
N VAL A 520 -8.60 10.15 0.34
CA VAL A 520 -7.65 10.61 1.36
C VAL A 520 -6.99 9.45 2.09
N GLU A 521 -7.76 8.43 2.48
CA GLU A 521 -7.25 7.23 3.16
C GLU A 521 -6.32 6.44 2.25
N ALA A 522 -6.72 6.21 1.00
CA ALA A 522 -5.92 5.46 0.05
C ALA A 522 -4.64 6.20 -0.37
N ALA A 523 -4.71 7.52 -0.59
CA ALA A 523 -3.55 8.36 -0.86
C ALA A 523 -2.60 8.39 0.34
N THR A 524 -3.12 8.44 1.57
CA THR A 524 -2.30 8.39 2.79
C THR A 524 -1.55 7.07 2.92
N ALA A 525 -2.20 5.93 2.62
CA ALA A 525 -1.55 4.62 2.63
C ALA A 525 -0.42 4.54 1.58
N LEU A 526 -0.68 4.95 0.35
CA LEU A 526 0.34 4.90 -0.71
C LEU A 526 1.48 5.92 -0.48
N LYS A 527 1.19 7.07 0.12
CA LYS A 527 2.22 8.03 0.57
C LYS A 527 3.17 7.42 1.59
N ALA A 528 2.66 6.59 2.52
CA ALA A 528 3.48 5.92 3.50
C ALA A 528 4.46 4.94 2.83
N GLU A 529 4.02 4.22 1.80
CA GLU A 529 4.89 3.34 1.00
C GLU A 529 6.01 4.12 0.29
N PHE A 530 5.68 5.24 -0.37
CA PHE A 530 6.71 6.10 -0.99
C PHE A 530 7.68 6.71 0.04
N THR A 531 7.20 6.97 1.27
CA THR A 531 8.07 7.42 2.37
C THR A 531 9.02 6.30 2.80
N THR A 532 8.55 5.04 2.87
CA THR A 532 9.41 3.88 3.12
C THR A 532 10.48 3.74 2.05
N MET A 533 10.12 3.85 0.77
CA MET A 533 11.08 3.80 -0.34
C MET A 533 12.17 4.87 -0.22
N LYS A 534 11.80 6.09 0.19
CA LYS A 534 12.78 7.15 0.46
C LYS A 534 13.70 6.79 1.63
N ASN A 535 13.17 6.23 2.71
CA ASN A 535 13.98 5.80 3.86
C ASN A 535 14.91 4.62 3.50
N ASP A 536 14.50 3.76 2.55
CA ASP A 536 15.35 2.68 2.05
C ASP A 536 16.62 3.23 1.41
N VAL A 537 16.55 4.34 0.68
CA VAL A 537 17.74 5.00 0.09
C VAL A 537 18.73 5.43 1.17
N ASP A 538 18.25 5.97 2.30
CA ASP A 538 19.13 6.37 3.41
C ASP A 538 19.86 5.17 4.03
N VAL A 539 19.20 4.02 4.12
CA VAL A 539 19.82 2.76 4.56
C VAL A 539 20.83 2.28 3.51
N LEU A 540 20.43 2.24 2.25
CA LEU A 540 21.21 1.66 1.15
C LEU A 540 22.45 2.49 0.79
N ARG A 541 22.48 3.79 1.10
CA ARG A 541 23.69 4.63 1.00
C ARG A 541 24.78 4.27 2.01
N ASN A 542 24.47 3.43 3.01
CA ASN A 542 25.38 3.08 4.10
C ASN A 542 25.65 1.56 4.17
N ILE A 543 25.41 0.81 3.10
CA ILE A 543 25.78 -0.62 3.02
C ILE A 543 27.29 -0.80 3.17
N GLU A 544 27.69 -1.97 3.68
CA GLU A 544 29.09 -2.27 3.96
C GLU A 544 29.91 -2.49 2.67
N ASP A 545 29.28 -3.09 1.66
CA ASP A 545 29.90 -3.34 0.35
C ASP A 545 29.92 -2.07 -0.52
N LYS A 546 31.11 -1.51 -0.67
CA LYS A 546 31.34 -0.29 -1.46
C LYS A 546 31.29 -0.53 -2.97
N ASN A 547 31.69 -1.70 -3.44
CA ASN A 547 31.66 -2.02 -4.87
C ASN A 547 30.21 -2.13 -5.31
N LEU A 548 29.37 -2.82 -4.52
CA LEU A 548 27.93 -2.88 -4.76
C LEU A 548 27.30 -1.49 -4.72
N TYR A 549 27.66 -0.64 -3.75
CA TYR A 549 27.14 0.72 -3.68
C TYR A 549 27.48 1.54 -4.94
N GLU A 550 28.72 1.44 -5.43
CA GLU A 550 29.15 2.12 -6.67
C GLU A 550 28.35 1.62 -7.89
N GLU A 551 28.02 0.33 -7.97
CA GLU A 551 27.22 -0.24 -9.05
C GLU A 551 25.75 0.25 -9.04
N ILE A 552 25.16 0.51 -7.87
CA ILE A 552 23.74 0.86 -7.73
C ILE A 552 23.47 2.35 -7.51
N GLU A 553 24.50 3.18 -7.32
CA GLU A 553 24.36 4.58 -6.87
C GLU A 553 23.38 5.39 -7.73
N GLN A 554 23.53 5.32 -9.06
CA GLN A 554 22.70 6.10 -9.98
C GLN A 554 21.25 5.62 -9.99
N HIS A 555 21.02 4.31 -9.89
CA HIS A 555 19.69 3.73 -9.71
C HIS A 555 19.06 4.15 -8.38
N LEU A 556 19.83 4.20 -7.28
CA LEU A 556 19.34 4.71 -6.00
C LEU A 556 18.93 6.18 -6.07
N ASN A 557 19.69 7.03 -6.76
CA ASN A 557 19.35 8.45 -6.91
C ASN A 557 18.06 8.64 -7.74
N ALA A 558 17.89 7.87 -8.81
CA ALA A 558 16.63 7.87 -9.57
C ALA A 558 15.46 7.32 -8.74
N TYR A 559 15.70 6.27 -7.95
CA TYR A 559 14.71 5.67 -7.06
C TYR A 559 14.24 6.66 -5.98
N GLU A 560 15.17 7.42 -5.38
CA GLU A 560 14.86 8.50 -4.43
C GLU A 560 14.00 9.59 -5.07
N ALA A 561 14.36 10.04 -6.27
CA ALA A 561 13.58 11.06 -6.99
C ALA A 561 12.16 10.57 -7.30
N VAL A 562 11.98 9.31 -7.70
CA VAL A 562 10.64 8.72 -7.91
C VAL A 562 9.87 8.61 -6.58
N ALA A 563 10.52 8.21 -5.49
CA ALA A 563 9.89 8.16 -4.17
C ALA A 563 9.43 9.55 -3.70
N GLU A 564 10.24 10.59 -3.90
CA GLU A 564 9.87 11.98 -3.59
C GLU A 564 8.70 12.47 -4.45
N ALA A 565 8.70 12.14 -5.74
CA ALA A 565 7.56 12.41 -6.62
C ALA A 565 6.29 11.71 -6.10
N GLY A 566 6.41 10.47 -5.65
CA GLY A 566 5.30 9.71 -5.06
C GLY A 566 4.74 10.34 -3.79
N VAL A 567 5.61 10.76 -2.86
CA VAL A 567 5.20 11.45 -1.63
C VAL A 567 4.45 12.75 -1.94
N SER A 568 4.99 13.57 -2.84
CA SER A 568 4.35 14.83 -3.24
C SER A 568 3.04 14.60 -3.99
N SER A 569 2.98 13.63 -4.91
CA SER A 569 1.77 13.32 -5.67
C SER A 569 0.62 12.92 -4.75
N MET A 570 0.88 12.01 -3.80
CA MET A 570 -0.15 11.58 -2.85
C MET A 570 -0.55 12.69 -1.87
N GLN A 571 0.39 13.56 -1.48
CA GLN A 571 0.04 14.76 -0.72
C GLN A 571 -0.83 15.71 -1.52
N ALA A 572 -0.57 15.88 -2.82
CA ALA A 572 -1.38 16.74 -3.68
C ALA A 572 -2.82 16.23 -3.82
N PHE A 573 -3.05 14.92 -3.86
CA PHE A 573 -4.42 14.37 -3.78
C PHE A 573 -5.12 14.74 -2.48
N ILE A 574 -4.42 14.63 -1.34
CA ILE A 574 -4.97 15.03 -0.04
C ILE A 574 -5.29 16.53 -0.01
N ASP A 575 -4.40 17.36 -0.54
CA ASP A 575 -4.59 18.81 -0.61
C ASP A 575 -5.76 19.18 -1.55
N ALA A 576 -5.89 18.47 -2.68
CA ALA A 576 -7.00 18.62 -3.61
C ALA A 576 -8.36 18.28 -2.97
N GLU A 577 -8.45 17.18 -2.23
CA GLU A 577 -9.66 16.79 -1.47
C GLU A 577 -10.02 17.80 -0.38
N ASN A 578 -9.02 18.45 0.22
CA ASN A 578 -9.24 19.50 1.21
C ASN A 578 -9.53 20.88 0.60
N GLY A 579 -9.43 21.03 -0.74
CA GLY A 579 -9.55 22.31 -1.44
C GLY A 579 -8.39 23.28 -1.16
N ASP A 580 -7.22 22.80 -0.70
CA ASP A 580 -6.02 23.61 -0.47
C ASP A 580 -5.25 23.78 -1.79
N VAL A 581 -5.61 24.83 -2.53
CA VAL A 581 -5.10 25.11 -3.88
C VAL A 581 -3.58 25.34 -3.89
N ASP A 582 -3.07 26.16 -2.96
CA ASP A 582 -1.65 26.56 -2.96
C ASP A 582 -0.77 25.34 -2.65
N ALA A 583 -1.13 24.54 -1.63
CA ALA A 583 -0.40 23.33 -1.28
C ALA A 583 -0.48 22.28 -2.40
N CYS A 584 -1.67 22.08 -2.98
CA CYS A 584 -1.89 21.14 -4.07
C CYS A 584 -1.02 21.45 -5.29
N LEU A 585 -1.02 22.71 -5.77
CA LEU A 585 -0.22 23.12 -6.94
C LEU A 585 1.28 23.01 -6.68
N SER A 586 1.74 23.35 -5.47
CA SER A 586 3.14 23.19 -5.06
C SER A 586 3.58 21.72 -5.10
N ASN A 587 2.72 20.81 -4.64
CA ASN A 587 3.00 19.38 -4.63
C ASN A 587 2.92 18.75 -6.05
N ILE A 588 2.01 19.22 -6.92
CA ILE A 588 2.02 18.85 -8.34
C ILE A 588 3.35 19.24 -9.00
N ASN A 589 3.78 20.49 -8.83
CA ASN A 589 5.04 20.96 -9.42
C ASN A 589 6.25 20.17 -8.91
N THR A 590 6.26 19.83 -7.62
CA THR A 590 7.33 18.99 -7.04
C THR A 590 7.32 17.58 -7.66
N THR A 591 6.14 16.99 -7.86
CA THR A 591 5.97 15.69 -8.52
C THR A 591 6.56 15.72 -9.94
N GLU A 592 6.20 16.71 -10.75
CA GLU A 592 6.69 16.85 -12.13
C GLU A 592 8.21 17.07 -12.20
N ILE A 593 8.76 17.92 -11.32
CA ILE A 593 10.20 18.17 -11.23
C ILE A 593 10.95 16.88 -10.89
N LYS A 594 10.46 16.13 -9.91
CA LYS A 594 11.12 14.93 -9.41
C LYS A 594 11.03 13.75 -10.38
N LEU A 595 9.91 13.59 -11.08
CA LEU A 595 9.81 12.65 -12.20
C LEU A 595 10.80 12.99 -13.31
N LYS A 596 11.00 14.28 -13.62
CA LYS A 596 11.98 14.71 -14.61
C LYS A 596 13.41 14.52 -14.14
N GLU A 597 13.69 14.77 -12.86
CA GLU A 597 14.98 14.53 -12.22
C GLU A 597 15.38 13.05 -12.29
N ALA A 598 14.44 12.13 -12.05
CA ALA A 598 14.69 10.69 -12.15
C ALA A 598 15.20 10.25 -13.55
N GLU A 599 14.86 10.98 -14.61
CA GLU A 599 15.32 10.71 -15.99
C GLU A 599 16.68 11.36 -16.31
N THR A 600 17.36 11.98 -15.34
CA THR A 600 18.68 12.62 -15.52
C THR A 600 19.85 11.80 -15.00
N TYR A 601 19.59 10.73 -14.25
CA TYR A 601 20.62 9.84 -13.73
C TYR A 601 21.02 8.83 -14.80
N GLU A 602 22.32 8.71 -15.04
CA GLU A 602 22.89 7.94 -16.14
C GLU A 602 24.06 7.07 -15.68
N VAL A 603 24.21 5.92 -16.32
CA VAL A 603 25.35 5.01 -16.19
C VAL A 603 26.12 4.92 -17.51
N GLU A 604 27.44 4.76 -17.44
CA GLU A 604 28.30 4.60 -18.61
C GLU A 604 28.40 3.12 -19.01
N SER A 605 28.21 2.81 -20.29
CA SER A 605 28.51 1.50 -20.87
C SER A 605 29.58 1.60 -21.97
N PHE A 606 30.32 0.51 -22.17
CA PHE A 606 31.34 0.40 -23.21
C PHE A 606 30.79 -0.39 -24.40
N GLU A 607 30.66 0.28 -25.55
CA GLU A 607 30.22 -0.31 -26.81
C GLU A 607 31.38 -0.38 -27.82
N THR A 608 31.21 -1.12 -28.92
CA THR A 608 32.23 -1.30 -29.96
C THR A 608 32.80 0.01 -30.54
N ASN A 609 32.04 1.11 -30.48
CA ASN A 609 32.43 2.42 -31.02
C ASN A 609 32.87 3.45 -29.96
N GLY A 610 32.98 3.07 -28.68
CA GLY A 610 33.32 3.96 -27.56
C GLY A 610 32.34 3.84 -26.39
N THR A 611 32.35 4.81 -25.48
CA THR A 611 31.42 4.82 -24.34
C THR A 611 30.10 5.52 -24.67
N LYS A 612 29.04 5.14 -23.95
CA LYS A 612 27.70 5.68 -24.08
C LYS A 612 27.08 5.86 -22.69
N MET A 613 26.41 6.99 -22.49
CA MET A 613 25.62 7.22 -21.28
C MET A 613 24.19 6.70 -21.49
N ASN A 614 23.69 5.94 -20.53
CA ASN A 614 22.36 5.36 -20.56
C ASN A 614 21.58 5.80 -19.32
N VAL A 615 20.38 6.35 -19.53
CA VAL A 615 19.48 6.71 -18.42
C VAL A 615 19.08 5.46 -17.66
N VAL A 616 19.23 5.49 -16.34
CA VAL A 616 18.90 4.36 -15.47
C VAL A 616 17.38 4.10 -15.45
N LYS A 617 17.01 2.84 -15.30
CA LYS A 617 15.61 2.38 -15.30
C LYS A 617 15.20 1.91 -13.91
N VAL A 618 14.18 2.59 -13.37
CA VAL A 618 13.60 2.32 -12.05
C VAL A 618 12.11 2.61 -12.11
N CYS A 619 11.31 1.80 -11.41
CA CYS A 619 9.88 2.06 -11.20
C CYS A 619 9.07 2.16 -12.51
N GLU A 620 9.53 1.48 -13.57
CA GLU A 620 9.06 1.66 -14.94
C GLU A 620 7.67 1.03 -15.20
N LYS A 621 7.31 -0.05 -14.49
CA LYS A 621 6.08 -0.81 -14.79
C LYS A 621 4.83 -0.20 -14.17
N ARG A 622 4.91 0.22 -12.91
CA ARG A 622 3.72 0.62 -12.12
C ARG A 622 3.81 2.03 -11.57
N ILE A 623 4.89 2.35 -10.85
CA ILE A 623 4.97 3.60 -10.09
C ILE A 623 5.12 4.82 -11.01
N LYS A 624 6.10 4.87 -11.91
CA LYS A 624 6.26 6.02 -12.82
C LYS A 624 5.00 6.27 -13.67
N PRO A 625 4.37 5.25 -14.30
CA PRO A 625 3.09 5.44 -15.00
C PRO A 625 1.99 6.00 -14.10
N LEU A 626 1.82 5.45 -12.88
CA LEU A 626 0.84 5.93 -11.92
C LEU A 626 1.05 7.42 -11.59
N LEU A 627 2.29 7.84 -11.34
CA LEU A 627 2.61 9.22 -10.96
C LEU A 627 2.43 10.19 -12.14
N LYS A 628 2.72 9.76 -13.38
CA LYS A 628 2.45 10.55 -14.58
C LYS A 628 0.95 10.78 -14.77
N ASP A 629 0.14 9.73 -14.61
CA ASP A 629 -1.33 9.82 -14.73
C ASP A 629 -1.96 10.63 -13.58
N SER A 630 -1.32 10.61 -12.40
CA SER A 630 -1.82 11.28 -11.19
C SER A 630 -1.94 12.79 -11.35
N VAL A 631 -1.06 13.45 -12.12
CA VAL A 631 -1.05 14.92 -12.23
C VAL A 631 -2.39 15.48 -12.74
N ASP A 632 -2.93 14.89 -13.81
CA ASP A 632 -4.21 15.30 -14.37
C ASP A 632 -5.37 14.96 -13.42
N GLN A 633 -5.30 13.81 -12.76
CA GLN A 633 -6.29 13.35 -11.79
C GLN A 633 -6.35 14.28 -10.56
N ILE A 634 -5.20 14.70 -10.04
CA ILE A 634 -5.12 15.66 -8.92
C ILE A 634 -5.74 16.99 -9.35
N LYS A 635 -5.38 17.50 -10.54
CA LYS A 635 -5.95 18.75 -11.07
C LYS A 635 -7.47 18.64 -11.20
N SER A 636 -7.98 17.53 -11.72
CA SER A 636 -9.42 17.29 -11.83
C SER A 636 -10.10 17.26 -10.46
N ASN A 637 -9.56 16.53 -9.49
CA ASN A 637 -10.11 16.48 -8.13
C ASN A 637 -10.09 17.87 -7.45
N LEU A 638 -9.01 18.62 -7.65
CA LEU A 638 -8.92 19.99 -7.15
C LEU A 638 -10.01 20.87 -7.79
N MET A 639 -10.20 20.77 -9.11
CA MET A 639 -11.25 21.52 -9.80
C MET A 639 -12.65 21.15 -9.31
N ASP A 640 -12.92 19.88 -9.04
CA ASP A 640 -14.21 19.41 -8.53
C ASP A 640 -14.49 19.96 -7.12
N ASN A 641 -13.46 20.00 -6.25
CA ASN A 641 -13.60 20.47 -4.88
C ASN A 641 -13.63 22.01 -4.76
N VAL A 642 -12.86 22.71 -5.59
CA VAL A 642 -12.80 24.18 -5.59
C VAL A 642 -14.01 24.78 -6.33
N PHE A 643 -14.48 24.13 -7.39
CA PHE A 643 -15.66 24.52 -8.15
C PHE A 643 -16.74 23.44 -8.07
N PRO A 644 -17.46 23.34 -6.94
CA PRO A 644 -18.48 22.32 -6.76
C PRO A 644 -19.51 22.38 -7.89
N GLU A 645 -19.78 21.22 -8.48
CA GLU A 645 -20.70 21.12 -9.61
C GLU A 645 -22.12 21.48 -9.16
N ILE A 646 -22.64 22.58 -9.71
CA ILE A 646 -24.03 22.97 -9.49
C ILE A 646 -24.86 22.17 -10.47
N LYS A 647 -25.66 21.23 -9.98
CA LYS A 647 -26.54 20.44 -10.83
C LYS A 647 -27.66 21.30 -11.40
N THR A 648 -28.05 21.01 -12.64
CA THR A 648 -29.27 21.59 -13.20
C THR A 648 -30.49 21.17 -12.39
N SER A 649 -31.45 22.07 -12.22
CA SER A 649 -32.66 21.80 -11.46
C SER A 649 -33.88 22.47 -12.06
N VAL A 650 -35.05 21.92 -11.74
CA VAL A 650 -36.33 22.59 -12.03
C VAL A 650 -36.52 23.72 -11.04
N ILE A 651 -36.93 24.87 -11.55
CA ILE A 651 -37.26 26.05 -10.73
C ILE A 651 -38.68 26.51 -11.03
N GLY A 652 -39.34 27.13 -10.06
CA GLY A 652 -40.66 27.69 -10.27
C GLY A 652 -41.45 27.90 -8.99
N THR A 653 -42.57 28.59 -9.10
CA THR A 653 -43.51 28.81 -8.00
C THR A 653 -44.83 28.06 -8.21
N MET A 654 -45.01 27.43 -9.37
CA MET A 654 -46.14 26.55 -9.63
C MET A 654 -46.05 25.31 -8.72
N SER A 655 -47.18 24.87 -8.17
CA SER A 655 -47.25 23.64 -7.37
C SER A 655 -47.02 22.38 -8.24
N GLY A 656 -46.37 21.35 -7.68
CA GLY A 656 -46.20 20.04 -8.34
C GLY A 656 -44.91 19.89 -9.14
N LEU A 657 -43.86 20.66 -8.80
CA LEU A 657 -42.55 20.61 -9.45
C LEU A 657 -41.51 19.75 -8.71
N ASP A 658 -41.78 19.35 -7.47
CA ASP A 658 -40.77 18.79 -6.54
C ASP A 658 -40.09 17.51 -7.05
N ASP A 659 -40.80 16.68 -7.83
CA ASP A 659 -40.28 15.42 -8.39
C ASP A 659 -39.79 15.55 -9.84
N LYS A 660 -39.70 16.77 -10.37
CA LYS A 660 -39.35 17.01 -11.79
C LYS A 660 -37.85 17.25 -11.93
N THR A 661 -37.28 16.69 -12.99
CA THR A 661 -35.85 16.79 -13.31
C THR A 661 -35.65 17.44 -14.68
N VAL A 662 -34.44 17.95 -14.89
CA VAL A 662 -33.98 18.46 -16.17
C VAL A 662 -33.00 17.45 -16.74
N GLU A 663 -33.18 17.04 -17.99
CA GLU A 663 -32.31 16.09 -18.68
C GLU A 663 -31.39 16.84 -19.65
N LEU A 664 -30.08 16.54 -19.61
CA LEU A 664 -29.13 17.00 -20.62
C LEU A 664 -29.10 15.96 -21.75
N THR A 665 -29.69 16.30 -22.90
CA THR A 665 -29.77 15.40 -24.05
C THR A 665 -29.19 16.07 -25.28
N LYS A 666 -28.14 15.49 -25.86
CA LYS A 666 -27.46 15.99 -27.08
C LYS A 666 -27.07 17.48 -26.96
N GLY A 667 -26.52 17.86 -25.81
CA GLY A 667 -26.14 19.24 -25.49
C GLY A 667 -27.29 20.18 -25.11
N ASN A 668 -28.55 19.75 -25.10
CA ASN A 668 -29.70 20.60 -24.73
C ASN A 668 -30.25 20.24 -23.35
N TYR A 669 -30.67 21.25 -22.59
CA TYR A 669 -31.35 21.06 -21.31
C TYR A 669 -32.85 20.98 -21.54
N GLN A 670 -33.46 19.86 -21.18
CA GLN A 670 -34.86 19.57 -21.44
C GLN A 670 -35.64 19.33 -20.14
N LEU A 671 -36.72 20.07 -19.97
CA LEU A 671 -37.74 19.83 -18.94
C LEU A 671 -39.00 19.29 -19.64
N SER A 672 -39.55 18.18 -19.16
CA SER A 672 -40.69 17.51 -19.79
C SER A 672 -41.81 17.14 -18.83
N SER A 673 -43.01 16.93 -19.37
CA SER A 673 -44.17 16.39 -18.66
C SER A 673 -44.60 17.21 -17.43
N ILE A 674 -44.72 18.53 -17.57
CA ILE A 674 -45.30 19.40 -16.55
C ILE A 674 -46.80 19.51 -16.79
N VAL A 675 -47.60 19.25 -15.75
CA VAL A 675 -49.06 19.35 -15.81
C VAL A 675 -49.56 19.99 -14.52
N GLY A 676 -50.44 20.99 -14.64
CA GLY A 676 -51.14 21.56 -13.48
C GLY A 676 -51.75 22.92 -13.80
N THR A 677 -52.04 23.71 -12.77
CA THR A 677 -52.62 25.06 -12.93
C THR A 677 -51.61 26.12 -12.51
N MET A 678 -51.31 27.09 -13.39
CA MET A 678 -50.47 28.25 -13.09
C MET A 678 -51.34 29.49 -12.80
N LYS A 679 -51.20 30.07 -11.60
CA LYS A 679 -51.82 31.36 -11.24
C LYS A 679 -51.08 32.54 -11.89
N GLU A 680 -51.67 33.74 -11.80
CA GLU A 680 -51.03 34.98 -12.23
C GLU A 680 -49.63 35.12 -11.61
N ASN A 681 -48.63 35.38 -12.45
CA ASN A 681 -47.20 35.48 -12.11
C ASN A 681 -46.54 34.21 -11.56
N GLU A 682 -47.21 33.05 -11.51
CA GLU A 682 -46.52 31.79 -11.23
C GLU A 682 -45.62 31.38 -12.39
N THR A 683 -44.58 30.59 -12.08
CA THR A 683 -43.52 30.25 -13.04
C THR A 683 -43.12 28.78 -13.02
N VAL A 684 -42.57 28.31 -14.14
CA VAL A 684 -41.89 27.01 -14.31
C VAL A 684 -40.66 27.23 -15.17
N GLY A 685 -39.53 26.61 -14.84
CA GLY A 685 -38.28 26.83 -15.56
C GLY A 685 -37.15 25.90 -15.16
N VAL A 686 -35.96 26.25 -15.63
CA VAL A 686 -34.71 25.51 -15.50
C VAL A 686 -33.64 26.44 -14.92
N ALA A 687 -32.95 25.97 -13.89
CA ALA A 687 -31.63 26.47 -13.49
C ALA A 687 -30.56 25.66 -14.22
N LEU A 688 -29.70 26.35 -14.97
CA LEU A 688 -28.54 25.79 -15.64
C LEU A 688 -27.40 25.63 -14.62
N PRO A 689 -26.44 24.72 -14.85
CA PRO A 689 -25.34 24.49 -13.92
C PRO A 689 -24.43 25.72 -13.77
N LYS A 690 -24.33 26.54 -14.81
CA LYS A 690 -23.53 27.77 -14.85
C LYS A 690 -24.19 28.79 -15.75
N ALA A 691 -23.67 30.02 -15.72
CA ALA A 691 -24.02 31.00 -16.73
C ALA A 691 -23.59 30.47 -18.11
N MET A 692 -24.53 30.42 -19.05
CA MET A 692 -24.30 29.98 -20.41
C MET A 692 -24.91 30.97 -21.38
N LYS A 693 -24.38 31.05 -22.59
CA LYS A 693 -25.05 31.73 -23.69
C LYS A 693 -26.13 30.81 -24.24
N ILE A 694 -27.38 31.26 -24.23
CA ILE A 694 -28.52 30.49 -24.73
C ILE A 694 -28.92 31.03 -26.10
N SER A 695 -28.88 30.18 -27.12
CA SER A 695 -29.27 30.55 -28.48
C SER A 695 -30.79 30.63 -28.62
N SER A 696 -31.49 29.64 -28.07
CA SER A 696 -32.95 29.56 -28.16
C SER A 696 -33.59 28.78 -27.02
N VAL A 697 -34.87 29.07 -26.80
CA VAL A 697 -35.77 28.36 -25.90
C VAL A 697 -36.99 27.95 -26.71
N SER A 698 -37.36 26.67 -26.64
CA SER A 698 -38.58 26.16 -27.29
C SER A 698 -39.47 25.46 -26.26
N VAL A 699 -40.76 25.77 -26.26
CA VAL A 699 -41.76 25.20 -25.35
C VAL A 699 -42.92 24.64 -26.17
N THR A 700 -43.20 23.35 -26.00
CA THR A 700 -44.35 22.66 -26.60
C THR A 700 -45.37 22.35 -25.52
N GLY A 701 -46.65 22.49 -25.85
CA GLY A 701 -47.72 22.34 -24.87
C GLY A 701 -49.03 23.02 -25.26
N ASN A 702 -49.87 23.31 -24.27
CA ASN A 702 -51.12 24.06 -24.43
C ASN A 702 -51.04 25.46 -23.78
N ASN A 703 -52.00 26.33 -24.12
CA ASN A 703 -52.14 27.69 -23.57
C ASN A 703 -50.85 28.53 -23.62
N LEU A 704 -49.99 28.26 -24.61
CA LEU A 704 -48.67 28.88 -24.76
C LEU A 704 -48.76 30.39 -25.01
N GLU A 705 -49.86 30.87 -25.59
CA GLU A 705 -50.13 32.28 -25.85
C GLU A 705 -50.32 33.11 -24.56
N SER A 706 -50.54 32.44 -23.43
CA SER A 706 -50.68 33.06 -22.11
C SER A 706 -49.35 33.15 -21.35
N LEU A 707 -48.28 32.59 -21.91
CA LEU A 707 -46.95 32.54 -21.30
C LEU A 707 -46.00 33.56 -21.90
N LYS A 708 -45.05 34.00 -21.08
CA LYS A 708 -43.85 34.71 -21.54
C LYS A 708 -42.61 33.98 -21.09
N VAL A 709 -41.58 33.99 -21.93
CA VAL A 709 -40.24 33.52 -21.57
C VAL A 709 -39.50 34.62 -20.82
N GLN A 710 -38.82 34.27 -19.73
CA GLN A 710 -37.93 35.14 -18.98
C GLN A 710 -36.58 34.48 -18.76
N THR A 711 -35.52 35.29 -18.74
CA THR A 711 -34.15 34.86 -18.43
C THR A 711 -33.59 35.65 -17.25
N SER A 712 -32.62 35.05 -16.57
CA SER A 712 -31.88 35.68 -15.48
C SER A 712 -30.47 35.10 -15.40
N ILE A 713 -29.50 35.94 -15.03
CA ILE A 713 -28.13 35.52 -14.73
C ILE A 713 -28.03 34.99 -13.28
N ASN A 714 -28.87 35.49 -12.36
CA ASN A 714 -28.70 35.29 -10.92
C ASN A 714 -29.94 34.78 -10.17
N GLY A 715 -31.05 34.55 -10.89
CA GLY A 715 -32.31 34.05 -10.35
C GLY A 715 -33.13 35.10 -9.57
N ILE A 716 -32.56 36.29 -9.35
CA ILE A 716 -33.17 37.39 -8.60
C ILE A 716 -33.71 38.46 -9.57
N VAL A 717 -32.88 38.88 -10.53
CA VAL A 717 -33.22 39.91 -11.52
C VAL A 717 -33.61 39.24 -12.84
N TRP A 718 -34.87 39.42 -13.26
CA TRP A 718 -35.45 38.75 -14.43
C TRP A 718 -35.73 39.72 -15.58
N LYS A 719 -35.47 39.28 -16.82
CA LYS A 719 -35.74 40.00 -18.06
C LYS A 719 -36.75 39.23 -18.91
N ASP A 720 -37.73 39.92 -19.49
CA ASP A 720 -38.65 39.34 -20.48
C ASP A 720 -37.90 39.13 -21.81
N VAL A 721 -38.15 38.00 -22.47
CA VAL A 721 -37.65 37.70 -23.82
C VAL A 721 -38.84 37.64 -24.79
N GLU A 722 -38.70 38.29 -25.94
CA GLU A 722 -39.70 38.22 -27.00
C GLU A 722 -39.79 36.80 -27.57
N SER A 723 -41.02 36.28 -27.69
CA SER A 723 -41.28 34.92 -28.13
C SER A 723 -42.45 34.88 -29.12
N THR A 724 -42.37 33.99 -30.10
CA THR A 724 -43.43 33.75 -31.10
C THR A 724 -43.93 32.32 -31.02
N ILE A 725 -45.18 32.08 -31.42
CA ILE A 725 -45.72 30.72 -31.54
C ILE A 725 -45.69 30.31 -33.01
N GLU A 726 -44.92 29.28 -33.32
CA GLU A 726 -44.78 28.69 -34.66
C GLU A 726 -45.04 27.19 -34.59
N ASP A 727 -45.93 26.68 -35.44
CA ASP A 727 -46.29 25.26 -35.51
C ASP A 727 -46.65 24.63 -34.14
N GLY A 728 -47.36 25.39 -33.29
CA GLY A 728 -47.76 24.94 -31.95
C GLY A 728 -46.64 24.94 -30.91
N THR A 729 -45.48 25.54 -31.21
CA THR A 729 -44.33 25.67 -30.31
C THR A 729 -44.07 27.15 -30.01
N LEU A 730 -43.95 27.50 -28.74
CA LEU A 730 -43.47 28.81 -28.31
C LEU A 730 -41.94 28.85 -28.45
N LYS A 731 -41.43 29.68 -29.35
CA LYS A 731 -40.00 29.85 -29.60
C LYS A 731 -39.54 31.23 -29.16
N ALA A 732 -38.41 31.30 -28.47
CA ALA A 732 -37.73 32.54 -28.14
C ALA A 732 -36.26 32.43 -28.57
N THR A 733 -35.77 33.42 -29.31
CA THR A 733 -34.33 33.59 -29.55
C THR A 733 -33.77 34.38 -28.40
N VAL A 734 -32.82 33.80 -27.66
CA VAL A 734 -32.34 34.39 -26.40
C VAL A 734 -31.04 35.18 -26.60
N ASP A 735 -30.16 34.75 -27.51
CA ASP A 735 -28.81 35.31 -27.80
C ASP A 735 -28.20 36.17 -26.67
N ALA A 736 -28.22 35.63 -25.46
CA ALA A 736 -27.85 36.33 -24.24
C ALA A 736 -27.41 35.34 -23.17
N THR A 737 -26.64 35.84 -22.20
CA THR A 737 -26.23 35.09 -21.02
C THR A 737 -27.40 34.85 -20.09
N ALA A 738 -27.60 33.58 -19.72
CA ALA A 738 -28.57 33.17 -18.72
C ALA A 738 -28.01 32.01 -17.89
N THR A 739 -28.32 32.03 -16.60
CA THR A 739 -28.17 30.89 -15.69
C THR A 739 -29.53 30.29 -15.37
N TYR A 740 -30.60 31.08 -15.48
CA TYR A 740 -31.96 30.66 -15.22
C TYR A 740 -32.87 31.08 -16.37
N VAL A 741 -33.75 30.17 -16.78
CA VAL A 741 -34.77 30.42 -17.81
C VAL A 741 -36.10 29.90 -17.30
N ARG A 742 -37.17 30.69 -17.42
CA ARG A 742 -38.52 30.26 -17.00
C ARG A 742 -39.60 30.77 -17.94
N VAL A 743 -40.74 30.11 -17.93
CA VAL A 743 -42.00 30.67 -18.42
C VAL A 743 -42.83 31.21 -17.26
N VAL A 744 -43.55 32.30 -17.50
CA VAL A 744 -44.41 32.96 -16.51
C VAL A 744 -45.80 33.22 -17.09
N ASN A 745 -46.85 32.94 -16.31
CA ASN A 745 -48.21 33.33 -16.66
C ASN A 745 -48.38 34.84 -16.39
N LYS A 746 -48.50 35.64 -17.46
CA LYS A 746 -48.72 37.10 -17.36
C LYS A 746 -50.18 37.51 -17.52
N THR A 747 -51.09 36.55 -17.61
CA THR A 747 -52.53 36.82 -17.59
C THR A 747 -53.01 36.97 -16.16
N SER A 748 -54.09 37.73 -15.96
CA SER A 748 -54.73 37.89 -14.64
C SER A 748 -55.57 36.67 -14.23
N ASN A 749 -55.64 35.63 -15.07
CA ASN A 749 -56.41 34.41 -14.81
C ASN A 749 -55.47 33.24 -14.53
N SER A 750 -55.95 32.28 -13.74
CA SER A 750 -55.29 30.97 -13.66
C SER A 750 -55.50 30.20 -14.96
N ILE A 751 -54.45 29.56 -15.45
CA ILE A 751 -54.46 28.75 -16.68
C ILE A 751 -54.07 27.31 -16.35
N ASP A 752 -54.79 26.34 -16.90
CA ASP A 752 -54.36 24.94 -16.87
C ASP A 752 -53.30 24.75 -17.95
N ILE A 753 -52.14 24.22 -17.57
CA ILE A 753 -51.02 24.06 -18.48
C ILE A 753 -50.56 22.61 -18.54
N THR A 754 -50.17 22.21 -19.74
CA THR A 754 -49.38 21.04 -20.07
C THR A 754 -48.15 21.55 -20.82
N ILE A 755 -46.95 21.31 -20.29
CA ILE A 755 -45.68 21.49 -21.01
C ILE A 755 -45.15 20.09 -21.33
N ASP A 756 -45.21 19.73 -22.61
CA ASP A 756 -44.72 18.46 -23.11
C ASP A 756 -43.18 18.45 -23.10
N SER A 757 -42.57 19.52 -23.64
CA SER A 757 -41.14 19.80 -23.53
C SER A 757 -40.84 21.30 -23.48
N MET A 758 -39.88 21.68 -22.64
CA MET A 758 -39.19 22.97 -22.63
C MET A 758 -37.71 22.69 -22.85
N ILE A 759 -37.18 23.08 -24.01
CA ILE A 759 -35.80 22.81 -24.43
C ILE A 759 -35.03 24.14 -24.47
N LEU A 760 -33.95 24.21 -23.70
CA LEU A 760 -32.96 25.29 -23.75
C LEU A 760 -31.77 24.78 -24.57
N SER A 761 -31.35 25.59 -25.55
CA SER A 761 -30.22 25.25 -26.44
C SER A 761 -29.02 26.15 -26.15
N PRO A 762 -28.03 25.69 -25.36
CA PRO A 762 -26.79 26.43 -25.12
C PRO A 762 -25.92 26.50 -26.38
N VAL A 763 -25.06 27.52 -26.42
CA VAL A 763 -23.98 27.62 -27.41
C VAL A 763 -22.71 27.00 -26.80
N TYR A 764 -22.03 26.15 -27.56
CA TYR A 764 -20.79 25.49 -27.14
C TYR A 764 -19.61 25.96 -27.99
N ASN A 765 -18.40 25.88 -27.45
CA ASN A 765 -17.15 26.10 -28.17
C ASN A 765 -16.05 25.20 -27.58
N THR A 766 -15.02 24.91 -28.35
CA THR A 766 -13.78 24.33 -27.81
C THR A 766 -12.93 25.40 -27.13
N GLY A 767 -12.12 25.00 -26.15
CA GLY A 767 -11.06 25.83 -25.61
C GLY A 767 -9.77 25.73 -26.42
N ASN A 768 -8.65 25.97 -25.73
CA ASN A 768 -7.32 25.63 -26.25
C ASN A 768 -7.20 24.11 -26.33
N LYS A 769 -6.99 23.61 -27.55
CA LYS A 769 -6.91 22.17 -27.81
C LYS A 769 -5.48 21.70 -27.67
N THR A 770 -5.28 20.54 -27.06
CA THR A 770 -3.98 19.87 -26.98
C THR A 770 -4.10 18.42 -27.39
N VAL A 771 -2.98 17.83 -27.82
CA VAL A 771 -2.89 16.41 -28.18
C VAL A 771 -1.57 15.84 -27.68
N GLU A 772 -1.61 14.59 -27.23
CA GLU A 772 -0.47 13.85 -26.71
C GLU A 772 -0.58 12.35 -27.02
N THR A 773 0.52 11.63 -26.78
CA THR A 773 0.66 10.18 -27.02
C THR A 773 1.78 9.62 -26.14
N ASP A 774 1.70 8.33 -25.81
CA ASP A 774 2.78 7.55 -25.17
C ASP A 774 3.88 7.15 -26.18
N LEU A 775 3.63 7.31 -27.48
CA LEU A 775 4.53 6.89 -28.53
C LEU A 775 5.70 7.86 -28.73
N GLY A 776 6.91 7.33 -28.86
CA GLY A 776 8.10 8.10 -29.24
C GLY A 776 7.96 8.73 -30.63
N THR A 777 8.64 9.86 -30.89
CA THR A 777 8.52 10.63 -32.14
C THR A 777 9.69 10.35 -33.10
N TYR A 778 9.39 10.10 -34.37
CA TYR A 778 10.39 9.99 -35.44
C TYR A 778 10.64 11.33 -36.15
N GLY A 779 11.86 11.86 -35.97
CA GLY A 779 12.28 13.12 -36.59
C GLY A 779 11.49 14.32 -36.07
N ASN A 780 11.03 15.20 -36.97
CA ASN A 780 10.28 16.41 -36.62
C ASN A 780 8.74 16.23 -36.73
N ASN A 781 8.24 14.99 -36.82
CA ASN A 781 6.82 14.69 -37.02
C ASN A 781 6.09 14.59 -35.68
N VAL A 782 6.03 15.70 -34.95
CA VAL A 782 5.48 15.78 -33.58
C VAL A 782 3.98 15.53 -33.53
N ILE A 783 3.48 15.08 -32.37
CA ILE A 783 2.06 14.75 -32.18
C ILE A 783 1.12 15.94 -32.41
N ALA A 784 1.59 17.17 -32.17
CA ALA A 784 0.82 18.40 -32.42
C ALA A 784 0.32 18.53 -33.88
N ASN A 785 0.98 17.87 -34.84
CA ASN A 785 0.54 17.84 -36.24
C ASN A 785 -0.81 17.13 -36.43
N ALA A 786 -1.25 16.29 -35.48
CA ALA A 786 -2.54 15.59 -35.57
C ALA A 786 -3.76 16.47 -35.26
N LEU A 787 -3.55 17.75 -34.90
CA LEU A 787 -4.59 18.74 -34.61
C LEU A 787 -4.27 20.14 -35.20
N ASP A 788 -3.31 20.24 -36.13
CA ASP A 788 -2.86 21.53 -36.66
C ASP A 788 -3.78 22.08 -37.78
N GLY A 789 -4.77 21.28 -38.21
CA GLY A 789 -5.71 21.58 -39.26
C GLY A 789 -5.15 21.37 -40.68
N ASN A 790 -3.94 20.83 -40.82
CA ASN A 790 -3.27 20.63 -42.10
C ASN A 790 -3.11 19.14 -42.41
N ILE A 791 -3.97 18.61 -43.28
CA ILE A 791 -3.98 17.19 -43.67
C ILE A 791 -2.67 16.67 -44.30
N ASN A 792 -1.73 17.56 -44.66
CA ASN A 792 -0.46 17.20 -45.29
C ASN A 792 0.70 17.04 -44.28
N THR A 793 0.52 17.50 -43.04
CA THR A 793 1.42 17.20 -41.92
C THR A 793 0.91 15.96 -41.19
N LYS A 794 1.80 15.29 -40.45
CA LYS A 794 1.44 14.11 -39.67
C LYS A 794 2.34 13.94 -38.47
N PHE A 795 1.80 13.30 -37.44
CA PHE A 795 2.59 12.61 -36.45
C PHE A 795 3.22 11.35 -37.06
N TYR A 796 4.43 11.00 -36.63
CA TYR A 796 5.07 9.74 -37.00
C TYR A 796 5.79 9.16 -35.79
N SER A 797 5.37 8.00 -35.31
CA SER A 797 6.02 7.33 -34.20
C SER A 797 7.38 6.76 -34.59
N SER A 798 8.25 6.53 -33.60
CA SER A 798 9.57 5.90 -33.77
C SER A 798 9.57 4.38 -33.55
N ALA A 799 8.41 3.80 -33.24
CA ALA A 799 8.20 2.37 -33.02
C ALA A 799 6.73 2.00 -33.25
N GLY A 800 6.43 0.70 -33.33
CA GLY A 800 5.06 0.20 -33.38
C GLY A 800 4.31 0.38 -32.04
N ALA A 801 2.98 0.36 -32.10
CA ALA A 801 2.14 0.51 -30.92
C ALA A 801 2.02 -0.80 -30.12
N THR A 802 1.97 -0.70 -28.80
CA THR A 802 1.68 -1.83 -27.91
C THR A 802 0.24 -1.75 -27.40
N VAL A 803 -0.28 -2.83 -26.80
CA VAL A 803 -1.62 -2.80 -26.19
C VAL A 803 -1.65 -1.73 -25.11
N GLY A 804 -2.57 -0.78 -25.22
CA GLY A 804 -2.69 0.37 -24.32
C GLY A 804 -2.10 1.67 -24.88
N SER A 805 -1.24 1.63 -25.91
CA SER A 805 -0.72 2.85 -26.55
C SER A 805 -1.86 3.71 -27.08
N TYR A 806 -1.73 5.03 -26.99
CA TYR A 806 -2.84 5.95 -27.17
C TYR A 806 -2.46 7.25 -27.89
N VAL A 807 -3.49 7.88 -28.48
CA VAL A 807 -3.49 9.30 -28.86
C VAL A 807 -4.67 9.96 -28.15
N ARG A 808 -4.38 10.98 -27.34
CA ARG A 808 -5.36 11.67 -26.48
C ARG A 808 -5.46 13.14 -26.85
N VAL A 809 -6.68 13.65 -26.95
CA VAL A 809 -7.00 15.05 -27.24
C VAL A 809 -7.75 15.65 -26.05
N ASP A 810 -7.33 16.82 -25.57
CA ASP A 810 -8.14 17.70 -24.72
C ASP A 810 -8.76 18.79 -25.61
N LEU A 811 -10.08 18.87 -25.62
CA LEU A 811 -10.83 19.89 -26.36
C LEU A 811 -10.82 21.26 -25.66
N GLY A 812 -10.28 21.33 -24.44
CA GLY A 812 -10.19 22.51 -23.57
C GLY A 812 -11.51 22.86 -22.88
N LYS A 813 -12.66 22.47 -23.44
CA LYS A 813 -14.00 22.66 -22.88
C LYS A 813 -14.86 21.44 -23.15
N GLU A 814 -15.81 21.19 -22.27
CA GLU A 814 -16.84 20.16 -22.45
C GLU A 814 -17.83 20.58 -23.55
N ILE A 815 -17.97 19.75 -24.57
CA ILE A 815 -18.88 19.97 -25.69
C ILE A 815 -19.69 18.70 -26.00
N PRO A 816 -20.90 18.81 -26.58
CA PRO A 816 -21.57 17.66 -27.16
C PRO A 816 -20.79 17.16 -28.39
N LEU A 817 -20.24 15.96 -28.29
CA LEU A 817 -19.51 15.28 -29.35
C LEU A 817 -20.46 14.40 -30.17
N TYR A 818 -20.52 14.64 -31.47
CA TYR A 818 -21.28 13.84 -32.42
C TYR A 818 -20.32 12.92 -33.17
N ASP A 819 -19.76 13.34 -34.29
CA ASP A 819 -18.81 12.55 -35.07
C ASP A 819 -17.34 12.88 -34.70
N THR A 820 -16.49 11.87 -34.63
CA THR A 820 -15.03 12.04 -34.61
C THR A 820 -14.34 10.90 -35.33
N ALA A 821 -13.11 11.12 -35.78
CA ALA A 821 -12.30 10.09 -36.39
C ALA A 821 -10.82 10.31 -36.11
N ILE A 822 -10.02 9.25 -36.33
CA ILE A 822 -8.57 9.35 -36.44
C ILE A 822 -8.14 8.94 -37.86
N TYR A 823 -7.32 9.77 -38.50
CA TYR A 823 -6.86 9.56 -39.87
C TYR A 823 -5.42 9.03 -39.90
N TYR A 824 -5.27 7.73 -40.19
CA TYR A 824 -3.96 7.10 -40.32
C TYR A 824 -3.40 7.16 -41.74
N ALA A 825 -2.07 7.01 -41.85
CA ALA A 825 -1.40 6.82 -43.14
C ALA A 825 -1.35 5.35 -43.55
N GLY A 826 -1.46 5.10 -44.87
CA GLY A 826 -1.17 3.76 -45.41
C GLY A 826 0.32 3.41 -45.25
N ASN A 827 0.63 2.13 -45.13
CA ASN A 827 2.02 1.70 -44.96
C ASN A 827 2.87 2.12 -46.18
N PRO A 828 4.04 2.75 -45.99
CA PRO A 828 4.88 3.25 -47.08
C PRO A 828 5.43 2.12 -47.97
N LYS A 829 5.45 0.87 -47.49
CA LYS A 829 5.83 -0.33 -48.27
C LYS A 829 4.68 -0.83 -49.17
N GLY A 830 3.48 -0.28 -49.01
CA GLY A 830 2.29 -0.57 -49.80
C GLY A 830 1.20 -1.36 -49.05
N PRO A 831 0.00 -1.52 -49.65
CA PRO A 831 -1.19 -2.04 -48.97
C PRO A 831 -1.07 -3.47 -48.41
N ALA A 832 -0.17 -4.29 -48.97
CA ALA A 832 0.07 -5.65 -48.48
C ALA A 832 0.72 -5.68 -47.08
N HIS A 833 1.26 -4.55 -46.62
CA HIS A 833 1.87 -4.38 -45.31
C HIS A 833 0.92 -3.70 -44.30
N GLY A 834 -0.36 -3.55 -44.63
CA GLY A 834 -1.36 -2.94 -43.75
C GLY A 834 -1.31 -1.42 -43.70
N ILE A 835 -1.67 -0.87 -42.54
CA ILE A 835 -1.73 0.57 -42.25
C ILE A 835 -0.65 0.91 -41.22
N ASP A 836 -0.10 2.12 -41.33
CA ASP A 836 0.77 2.69 -40.29
C ASP A 836 -0.12 3.40 -39.26
N GLY A 837 -0.76 2.60 -38.42
CA GLY A 837 -1.73 3.01 -37.41
C GLY A 837 -1.93 1.92 -36.35
N PHE A 838 -2.89 2.09 -35.43
CA PHE A 838 -3.24 1.02 -34.50
C PHE A 838 -3.83 -0.18 -35.25
N ALA A 839 -3.44 -1.39 -34.89
CA ALA A 839 -4.00 -2.63 -35.47
C ALA A 839 -5.49 -2.78 -35.13
N ALA A 840 -5.89 -2.33 -33.94
CA ALA A 840 -7.27 -2.25 -33.50
C ALA A 840 -7.47 -0.98 -32.66
N THR A 841 -8.29 -0.05 -33.16
CA THR A 841 -8.57 1.24 -32.52
C THR A 841 -9.82 1.15 -31.65
N LYS A 842 -9.65 1.38 -30.34
CA LYS A 842 -10.73 1.66 -29.38
C LYS A 842 -10.84 3.18 -29.21
N MET A 843 -12.06 3.72 -29.26
CA MET A 843 -12.33 5.14 -28.97
C MET A 843 -13.08 5.29 -27.65
N GLU A 844 -12.61 6.20 -26.81
CA GLU A 844 -13.21 6.54 -25.53
C GLU A 844 -13.34 8.07 -25.40
N ILE A 845 -14.36 8.52 -24.68
CA ILE A 845 -14.54 9.92 -24.27
C ILE A 845 -14.51 10.06 -22.76
N SER A 846 -14.19 11.25 -22.30
CA SER A 846 -14.25 11.61 -20.88
C SER A 846 -14.57 13.10 -20.70
N THR A 847 -15.21 13.45 -19.59
CA THR A 847 -15.40 14.84 -19.16
C THR A 847 -14.35 15.30 -18.16
N ASP A 848 -13.71 14.36 -17.45
CA ASP A 848 -12.75 14.60 -16.36
C ASP A 848 -11.31 14.13 -16.68
N GLY A 849 -11.12 13.40 -17.78
CA GLY A 849 -9.84 12.82 -18.19
C GLY A 849 -9.47 11.53 -17.45
N VAL A 850 -10.32 11.07 -16.52
CA VAL A 850 -10.07 9.95 -15.60
C VAL A 850 -11.05 8.82 -15.85
N SER A 851 -12.35 9.15 -15.90
CA SER A 851 -13.45 8.23 -16.16
C SER A 851 -13.70 8.19 -17.66
N TRP A 852 -13.42 7.04 -18.29
CA TRP A 852 -13.51 6.89 -19.74
C TRP A 852 -14.70 6.02 -20.13
N THR A 853 -15.51 6.52 -21.07
CA THR A 853 -16.63 5.81 -21.67
C THR A 853 -16.27 5.40 -23.09
N GLN A 854 -16.29 4.09 -23.37
CA GLN A 854 -16.07 3.59 -24.74
C GLN A 854 -17.23 3.97 -25.65
N ILE A 855 -16.89 4.44 -26.85
CA ILE A 855 -17.85 4.81 -27.89
C ILE A 855 -17.69 3.84 -29.07
N GLY A 856 -18.78 3.15 -29.40
CA GLY A 856 -18.82 2.19 -30.50
C GLY A 856 -17.99 0.93 -30.26
N ASP A 857 -17.93 0.10 -31.31
CA ASP A 857 -17.12 -1.13 -31.33
C ASP A 857 -15.66 -0.81 -31.66
N ILE A 858 -14.74 -1.66 -31.19
CA ILE A 858 -13.32 -1.59 -31.58
C ILE A 858 -13.20 -1.85 -33.09
N ILE A 859 -12.54 -0.95 -33.81
CA ILE A 859 -12.37 -1.04 -35.26
C ILE A 859 -10.97 -1.61 -35.56
N LYS A 860 -10.91 -2.78 -36.21
CA LYS A 860 -9.66 -3.36 -36.72
C LYS A 860 -9.18 -2.67 -37.99
N ASP A 861 -7.88 -2.67 -38.22
CA ASP A 861 -7.24 -2.00 -39.36
C ASP A 861 -7.76 -2.45 -40.74
N GLU A 862 -8.08 -3.73 -40.89
CA GLU A 862 -8.73 -4.29 -42.08
C GLU A 862 -10.10 -3.66 -42.39
N ASN A 863 -10.74 -3.02 -41.41
CA ASN A 863 -12.04 -2.36 -41.53
C ASN A 863 -11.93 -0.82 -41.58
N TYR A 864 -10.73 -0.25 -41.54
CA TYR A 864 -10.54 1.18 -41.73
C TYR A 864 -10.99 1.61 -43.13
N GLN A 865 -11.70 2.74 -43.17
CA GLN A 865 -12.25 3.26 -44.42
C GLN A 865 -11.19 4.07 -45.15
N SER A 866 -10.77 3.61 -46.33
CA SER A 866 -9.88 4.40 -47.19
C SER A 866 -10.65 5.53 -47.87
N LYS A 867 -10.24 6.79 -47.66
CA LYS A 867 -10.84 7.96 -48.31
C LYS A 867 -9.82 9.05 -48.62
N THR A 868 -10.18 9.97 -49.52
CA THR A 868 -9.37 11.14 -49.85
C THR A 868 -9.91 12.39 -49.17
N VAL A 869 -9.10 13.03 -48.33
CA VAL A 869 -9.43 14.28 -47.64
C VAL A 869 -8.48 15.36 -48.16
N GLU A 870 -9.03 16.40 -48.82
CA GLU A 870 -8.28 17.49 -49.45
C GLU A 870 -7.09 17.05 -50.34
N GLY A 871 -7.20 15.89 -50.99
CA GLY A 871 -6.18 15.33 -51.86
C GLY A 871 -5.21 14.33 -51.19
N GLN A 872 -5.22 14.23 -49.86
CA GLN A 872 -4.47 13.24 -49.10
C GLN A 872 -5.28 11.95 -48.94
N LEU A 873 -4.67 10.80 -49.26
CA LEU A 873 -5.27 9.48 -49.00
C LEU A 873 -5.06 9.12 -47.52
N VAL A 874 -6.14 8.82 -46.81
CA VAL A 874 -6.14 8.46 -45.39
C VAL A 874 -6.89 7.14 -45.17
N SER A 875 -6.54 6.44 -44.10
CA SER A 875 -7.30 5.30 -43.57
C SER A 875 -8.00 5.74 -42.28
N GLU A 876 -9.32 5.75 -42.30
CA GLU A 876 -10.15 6.31 -41.24
C GLU A 876 -10.70 5.24 -40.30
N ALA A 877 -10.56 5.48 -39.00
CA ALA A 877 -11.39 4.88 -37.96
C ALA A 877 -12.36 5.96 -37.44
N ALA A 878 -13.66 5.83 -37.73
CA ALA A 878 -14.69 6.83 -37.43
C ALA A 878 -15.67 6.32 -36.37
N PHE A 879 -16.08 7.24 -35.49
CA PHE A 879 -16.97 6.98 -34.37
C PHE A 879 -18.04 8.07 -34.28
N ASN A 880 -19.18 7.74 -33.67
CA ASN A 880 -20.24 8.69 -33.38
C ASN A 880 -20.67 8.56 -31.91
N ALA A 881 -20.43 9.59 -31.12
CA ALA A 881 -20.80 9.68 -29.71
C ALA A 881 -22.26 10.15 -29.50
N ASP A 882 -23.03 10.38 -30.57
CA ASP A 882 -24.45 10.75 -30.57
C ASP A 882 -24.83 11.95 -29.69
N GLY A 883 -23.92 12.92 -29.59
CA GLY A 883 -24.11 14.15 -28.81
C GLY A 883 -23.84 13.98 -27.31
N GLN A 884 -23.17 12.90 -26.89
CA GLN A 884 -22.66 12.78 -25.53
C GLN A 884 -21.64 13.87 -25.23
N MET A 885 -21.62 14.35 -23.99
CA MET A 885 -20.67 15.37 -23.59
C MET A 885 -19.26 14.79 -23.49
N ALA A 886 -18.28 15.50 -24.04
CA ALA A 886 -16.87 15.14 -23.98
C ALA A 886 -16.01 16.39 -23.86
N ARG A 887 -14.98 16.33 -23.01
CA ARG A 887 -13.83 17.23 -23.04
C ARG A 887 -12.62 16.52 -23.63
N TYR A 888 -12.45 15.25 -23.30
CA TYR A 888 -11.33 14.44 -23.76
C TYR A 888 -11.77 13.36 -24.75
N ILE A 889 -10.93 13.11 -25.74
CA ILE A 889 -11.06 12.01 -26.70
C ILE A 889 -9.79 11.17 -26.62
N ARG A 890 -9.91 9.84 -26.49
CA ARG A 890 -8.78 8.92 -26.50
C ARG A 890 -9.00 7.82 -27.53
N PHE A 891 -8.04 7.68 -28.44
CA PHE A 891 -7.90 6.51 -29.29
C PHE A 891 -6.80 5.63 -28.69
N SER A 892 -7.06 4.34 -28.51
CA SER A 892 -6.06 3.40 -27.96
C SER A 892 -5.96 2.12 -28.78
N ALA A 893 -4.76 1.54 -28.82
CA ALA A 893 -4.47 0.26 -29.42
C ALA A 893 -4.91 -0.87 -28.49
N THR A 894 -5.75 -1.77 -28.96
CA THR A 894 -6.13 -2.99 -28.22
C THR A 894 -5.35 -4.23 -28.67
N GLU A 895 -4.53 -4.08 -29.71
CA GLU A 895 -3.64 -5.11 -30.25
C GLU A 895 -2.29 -4.46 -30.56
N SER A 896 -1.19 -5.16 -30.27
CA SER A 896 0.15 -4.70 -30.62
C SER A 896 0.42 -4.81 -32.12
N SER A 897 1.24 -3.91 -32.66
CA SER A 897 1.63 -3.92 -34.07
C SER A 897 3.10 -3.55 -34.22
N ASP A 898 3.81 -4.24 -35.11
CA ASP A 898 5.18 -3.86 -35.51
C ASP A 898 5.19 -2.63 -36.43
N ASN A 899 4.06 -2.32 -37.07
CA ASN A 899 3.95 -1.13 -37.91
C ASN A 899 3.93 0.13 -37.04
N TRP A 900 4.72 1.11 -37.47
CA TRP A 900 4.76 2.41 -36.83
C TRP A 900 3.43 3.15 -37.06
N VAL A 901 3.12 4.09 -36.19
CA VAL A 901 1.87 4.84 -36.18
C VAL A 901 2.08 6.19 -36.84
N GLN A 902 1.26 6.52 -37.83
CA GLN A 902 1.24 7.80 -38.50
C GLN A 902 -0.16 8.39 -38.47
N VAL A 903 -0.34 9.54 -37.83
CA VAL A 903 -1.64 10.21 -37.70
C VAL A 903 -1.58 11.54 -38.45
N PHE A 904 -2.42 11.71 -39.46
CA PHE A 904 -2.55 12.97 -40.19
C PHE A 904 -3.35 13.99 -39.40
N GLU A 905 -4.56 13.63 -38.98
CA GLU A 905 -5.51 14.57 -38.37
C GLU A 905 -6.56 13.83 -37.54
N ILE A 906 -7.14 14.55 -36.58
CA ILE A 906 -8.24 14.09 -35.72
C ILE A 906 -9.42 15.07 -35.85
N PRO A 907 -10.32 14.86 -36.83
CA PRO A 907 -11.52 15.67 -36.94
C PRO A 907 -12.56 15.32 -35.86
N PHE A 908 -13.34 16.33 -35.48
CA PHE A 908 -14.53 16.19 -34.62
C PHE A 908 -15.63 17.16 -35.06
N ASN A 909 -16.89 16.81 -34.77
CA ASN A 909 -18.12 17.54 -35.09
C ASN A 909 -18.15 18.13 -36.51
N LYS A 910 -17.80 17.34 -37.53
CA LYS A 910 -17.86 17.78 -38.93
C LYS A 910 -19.24 17.61 -39.54
N THR A 911 -20.10 16.77 -38.96
CA THR A 911 -21.46 16.53 -39.48
C THR A 911 -22.53 17.43 -38.84
N VAL A 912 -22.24 18.06 -37.70
CA VAL A 912 -23.16 18.94 -36.98
C VAL A 912 -22.48 20.29 -36.71
N ASP A 913 -23.11 21.38 -37.16
CA ASP A 913 -22.69 22.75 -36.85
C ASP A 913 -23.30 23.19 -35.52
N ASN A 914 -22.70 22.74 -34.42
CA ASN A 914 -23.17 22.97 -33.04
C ASN A 914 -22.23 23.84 -32.20
N LEU A 915 -21.10 24.27 -32.79
CA LEU A 915 -20.14 25.14 -32.13
C LEU A 915 -20.34 26.58 -32.59
N GLY A 916 -20.27 27.52 -31.66
CA GLY A 916 -20.44 28.94 -31.92
C GLY A 916 -19.70 29.79 -30.90
N ASP A 917 -19.95 31.09 -30.90
CA ASP A 917 -19.39 32.00 -29.91
C ASP A 917 -20.16 31.86 -28.58
N ASP A 918 -19.56 31.14 -27.63
CA ASP A 918 -20.09 30.87 -26.29
C ASP A 918 -19.80 31.98 -25.27
N SER A 919 -19.35 33.15 -25.71
CA SER A 919 -19.05 34.29 -24.83
C SER A 919 -20.24 34.67 -23.94
N ILE A 920 -19.95 34.90 -22.66
CA ILE A 920 -20.92 35.36 -21.66
C ILE A 920 -20.59 36.77 -21.17
N ASP A 921 -21.63 37.54 -20.89
CA ASP A 921 -21.57 38.92 -20.44
C ASP A 921 -21.88 38.99 -18.93
N ILE A 922 -20.85 38.72 -18.13
CA ILE A 922 -20.91 38.77 -16.65
C ILE A 922 -19.86 39.71 -16.04
N ILE A 923 -19.02 40.34 -16.85
CA ILE A 923 -17.96 41.25 -16.42
C ILE A 923 -18.21 42.64 -17.02
N ASP A 924 -18.31 43.66 -16.18
CA ASP A 924 -18.27 45.07 -16.57
C ASP A 924 -16.97 45.70 -16.05
N THR A 925 -16.16 46.30 -16.93
CA THR A 925 -14.82 46.76 -16.56
C THR A 925 -14.42 48.04 -17.31
N THR A 926 -13.65 48.90 -16.64
CA THR A 926 -13.03 50.08 -17.28
C THR A 926 -11.73 49.74 -18.00
N ILE A 927 -11.18 48.56 -17.74
CA ILE A 927 -9.91 48.08 -18.29
C ILE A 927 -10.13 47.55 -19.72
N THR A 928 -9.27 47.96 -20.67
CA THR A 928 -9.47 47.71 -22.10
C THR A 928 -8.63 46.56 -22.68
N THR A 929 -7.79 45.93 -21.86
CA THR A 929 -6.88 44.83 -22.26
C THR A 929 -6.99 43.67 -21.27
N GLY A 930 -6.45 42.51 -21.62
CA GLY A 930 -6.59 41.27 -20.83
C GLY A 930 -7.88 40.51 -21.15
N ASN A 931 -7.84 39.19 -21.03
CA ASN A 931 -9.00 38.34 -21.32
C ASN A 931 -9.83 38.12 -20.06
N VAL A 932 -10.99 38.77 -19.98
CA VAL A 932 -11.88 38.68 -18.80
C VAL A 932 -12.53 37.32 -18.64
N SER A 933 -12.58 36.50 -19.69
CA SER A 933 -13.15 35.14 -19.58
C SER A 933 -12.37 34.23 -18.64
N ASN A 934 -11.09 34.55 -18.43
CA ASN A 934 -10.20 33.78 -17.58
C ASN A 934 -10.65 33.83 -16.11
N LEU A 935 -11.37 34.88 -15.70
CA LEU A 935 -11.89 35.05 -14.32
C LEU A 935 -13.02 34.08 -13.92
N TYR A 936 -13.44 33.19 -14.81
CA TYR A 936 -14.56 32.25 -14.65
C TYR A 936 -14.49 31.04 -15.59
N ASP A 937 -13.34 30.77 -16.21
CA ASP A 937 -13.19 29.66 -17.16
C ASP A 937 -13.01 28.31 -16.46
N ARG A 938 -12.86 28.30 -15.13
CA ARG A 938 -12.55 27.12 -14.32
C ARG A 938 -11.19 26.50 -14.68
N ASP A 939 -10.24 27.34 -15.09
CA ASP A 939 -8.85 26.96 -15.37
C ASP A 939 -7.90 27.82 -14.52
N LEU A 940 -7.36 27.21 -13.46
CA LEU A 940 -6.43 27.88 -12.55
C LEU A 940 -5.07 28.24 -13.17
N THR A 941 -4.81 27.90 -14.43
CA THR A 941 -3.56 28.23 -15.14
C THR A 941 -3.71 29.46 -16.04
N SER A 942 -4.93 29.93 -16.24
CA SER A 942 -5.33 30.99 -17.14
C SER A 942 -5.65 32.24 -16.32
N ALA A 943 -5.05 33.39 -16.66
CA ALA A 943 -5.19 34.62 -15.87
C ALA A 943 -5.68 35.81 -16.69
N PHE A 944 -6.56 36.62 -16.10
CA PHE A 944 -6.79 37.99 -16.52
C PHE A 944 -5.56 38.84 -16.18
N ALA A 945 -4.76 39.12 -17.20
CA ALA A 945 -3.55 39.92 -17.12
C ALA A 945 -3.62 41.09 -18.13
N PRO A 946 -4.15 42.27 -17.75
CA PRO A 946 -4.14 43.46 -18.60
C PRO A 946 -2.72 44.01 -18.79
N ASP A 947 -2.52 44.80 -19.84
CA ASP A 947 -1.23 45.45 -20.12
C ASP A 947 -0.87 46.50 -19.03
N SER A 948 -1.89 47.19 -18.52
CA SER A 948 -1.77 48.20 -17.47
C SER A 948 -3.11 48.48 -16.81
N VAL A 949 -3.08 49.01 -15.59
CA VAL A 949 -4.24 49.60 -14.90
C VAL A 949 -3.90 51.03 -14.46
N VAL A 950 -4.90 51.90 -14.41
CA VAL A 950 -4.80 53.25 -13.84
C VAL A 950 -5.55 53.35 -12.52
N ASP A 951 -5.30 54.43 -11.77
CA ASP A 951 -6.00 54.70 -10.51
C ASP A 951 -7.52 54.72 -10.71
N GLU A 952 -8.25 54.03 -9.83
CA GLU A 952 -9.71 53.90 -9.86
C GLU A 952 -10.25 53.05 -11.04
N ASP A 953 -9.40 52.30 -11.75
CA ASP A 953 -9.90 51.27 -12.65
C ASP A 953 -10.72 50.23 -11.87
N THR A 954 -11.82 49.77 -12.48
CA THR A 954 -12.73 48.83 -11.84
C THR A 954 -13.04 47.64 -12.72
N LEU A 955 -13.22 46.49 -12.06
CA LEU A 955 -13.75 45.27 -12.65
C LEU A 955 -14.90 44.77 -11.78
N THR A 956 -16.08 44.62 -12.36
CA THR A 956 -17.29 44.17 -11.69
C THR A 956 -17.74 42.83 -12.25
N TYR A 957 -17.76 41.82 -11.39
CA TYR A 957 -18.22 40.46 -11.65
C TYR A 957 -19.66 40.28 -11.19
N ALA A 958 -20.57 39.93 -12.10
CA ALA A 958 -21.96 39.63 -11.78
C ALA A 958 -22.09 38.21 -11.22
N MET A 959 -22.73 38.08 -10.06
CA MET A 959 -23.01 36.78 -9.46
C MET A 959 -23.97 35.98 -10.34
N THR A 960 -23.74 34.67 -10.44
CA THR A 960 -24.48 33.79 -11.35
C THR A 960 -25.28 32.75 -10.55
N SER A 961 -24.83 31.50 -10.53
CA SER A 961 -25.51 30.37 -9.87
C SER A 961 -25.50 30.47 -8.35
N ILE A 962 -24.49 31.14 -7.77
CA ILE A 962 -24.33 31.31 -6.32
C ILE A 962 -24.51 32.79 -5.99
N THR A 963 -25.65 33.14 -5.40
CA THR A 963 -25.93 34.51 -4.92
C THR A 963 -25.90 34.62 -3.41
N ASN A 964 -26.28 33.57 -2.67
CA ASN A 964 -26.13 33.49 -1.22
C ASN A 964 -24.70 33.03 -0.86
N VAL A 965 -23.76 33.98 -0.86
CA VAL A 965 -22.32 33.68 -0.75
C VAL A 965 -21.92 33.58 0.72
N GLY A 966 -21.28 32.47 1.08
CA GLY A 966 -20.64 32.25 2.38
C GLY A 966 -19.24 32.82 2.35
N ARG A 967 -18.41 32.28 1.46
CA ARG A 967 -17.03 32.72 1.22
C ARG A 967 -16.83 33.10 -0.25
N LEU A 968 -15.97 34.09 -0.47
CA LEU A 968 -15.49 34.49 -1.79
C LEU A 968 -13.98 34.30 -1.83
N MET A 969 -13.48 33.50 -2.75
CA MET A 969 -12.06 33.29 -3.00
C MET A 969 -11.66 33.97 -4.31
N ILE A 970 -10.55 34.70 -4.29
CA ILE A 970 -9.98 35.36 -5.47
C ILE A 970 -8.50 35.02 -5.53
N MET A 971 -8.12 34.40 -6.64
CA MET A 971 -6.75 33.93 -6.89
C MET A 971 -6.03 34.87 -7.85
N GLN A 972 -4.81 35.26 -7.50
CA GLN A 972 -3.90 36.07 -8.31
C GLN A 972 -2.48 35.51 -8.26
N ASP A 973 -1.65 35.93 -9.22
CA ASP A 973 -0.24 35.59 -9.26
C ASP A 973 0.46 36.05 -7.96
N PRO A 974 1.07 35.13 -7.19
CA PRO A 974 1.73 35.48 -5.93
C PRO A 974 2.95 36.41 -6.13
N THR A 975 3.47 36.53 -7.34
CA THR A 975 4.56 37.44 -7.71
C THR A 975 4.07 38.83 -8.14
N ALA A 976 2.77 39.01 -8.36
CA ALA A 976 2.14 40.25 -8.85
C ALA A 976 0.91 40.67 -8.04
N ILE A 977 1.07 40.76 -6.71
CA ILE A 977 0.00 41.15 -5.76
C ILE A 977 -0.51 42.58 -6.05
N CYS A 978 -1.73 42.70 -6.57
CA CYS A 978 -2.27 43.98 -7.04
C CYS A 978 -2.86 44.88 -5.93
N ASN A 979 -3.13 44.34 -4.73
CA ASN A 979 -3.76 45.05 -3.61
C ASN A 979 -5.07 45.77 -3.97
N ALA A 980 -5.85 45.23 -4.91
CA ALA A 980 -7.15 45.80 -5.26
C ALA A 980 -8.12 45.75 -4.07
N THR A 981 -8.95 46.77 -3.90
CA THR A 981 -10.05 46.76 -2.92
C THR A 981 -11.15 45.85 -3.44
N VAL A 982 -11.67 44.96 -2.59
CA VAL A 982 -12.79 44.06 -2.91
C VAL A 982 -14.05 44.56 -2.23
N SER A 983 -15.08 44.85 -3.02
CA SER A 983 -16.40 45.27 -2.56
C SER A 983 -17.49 44.33 -3.11
N VAL A 984 -18.61 44.22 -2.42
CA VAL A 984 -19.77 43.43 -2.86
C VAL A 984 -21.07 44.23 -2.77
N LYS A 985 -22.00 43.96 -3.68
CA LYS A 985 -23.31 44.61 -3.77
C LYS A 985 -24.42 43.68 -3.30
N ASP A 986 -25.24 44.13 -2.36
CA ASP A 986 -26.39 43.35 -1.87
C ASP A 986 -27.61 43.43 -2.82
N VAL A 987 -28.67 42.70 -2.47
CA VAL A 987 -29.93 42.66 -3.23
C VAL A 987 -30.72 43.98 -3.19
N GLU A 988 -30.41 44.87 -2.27
CA GLU A 988 -31.00 46.22 -2.16
C GLU A 988 -30.22 47.24 -3.03
N GLY A 989 -29.05 46.85 -3.55
CA GLY A 989 -28.19 47.65 -4.41
C GLY A 989 -27.09 48.42 -3.67
N ASN A 990 -26.87 48.16 -2.38
CA ASN A 990 -25.84 48.83 -1.58
C ASN A 990 -24.48 48.14 -1.72
N TRP A 991 -23.41 48.93 -1.84
CA TRP A 991 -22.02 48.44 -1.88
C TRP A 991 -21.38 48.42 -0.49
N SER A 992 -20.54 47.43 -0.24
CA SER A 992 -19.75 47.29 1.00
C SER A 992 -18.39 46.66 0.73
N ASP A 993 -17.33 47.21 1.32
CA ASP A 993 -15.97 46.68 1.21
C ASP A 993 -15.79 45.46 2.14
N ILE A 994 -15.13 44.42 1.64
CA ILE A 994 -14.91 43.16 2.36
C ILE A 994 -13.43 42.81 2.54
N GLY A 995 -12.52 43.51 1.87
CA GLY A 995 -11.08 43.36 2.07
C GLY A 995 -10.23 43.82 0.88
N THR A 996 -9.01 43.31 0.79
CA THR A 996 -8.02 43.65 -0.24
C THR A 996 -7.35 42.38 -0.79
N LEU A 997 -6.97 42.39 -2.07
CA LEU A 997 -6.22 41.30 -2.71
C LEU A 997 -4.71 41.38 -2.37
N ASP A 998 -4.33 40.98 -1.16
CA ASP A 998 -2.97 41.11 -0.61
C ASP A 998 -2.13 39.83 -0.60
N LYS A 999 -2.69 38.71 -1.07
CA LYS A 999 -2.03 37.38 -1.17
C LYS A 999 -2.25 36.74 -2.53
N GLY A 1000 -1.54 35.65 -2.85
CA GLY A 1000 -1.82 34.85 -4.05
C GLY A 1000 -3.25 34.32 -4.04
N THR A 1001 -3.64 33.67 -2.93
CA THR A 1001 -5.01 33.22 -2.69
C THR A 1001 -5.66 34.06 -1.58
N ASN A 1002 -6.76 34.74 -1.88
CA ASN A 1002 -7.48 35.61 -0.95
C ASN A 1002 -8.88 35.06 -0.69
N THR A 1003 -9.22 34.79 0.56
CA THR A 1003 -10.55 34.30 0.95
C THR A 1003 -11.23 35.31 1.86
N PHE A 1004 -12.48 35.67 1.55
CA PHE A 1004 -13.29 36.63 2.27
C PHE A 1004 -14.58 36.00 2.77
N ASP A 1005 -14.92 36.20 4.05
CA ASP A 1005 -16.21 35.82 4.61
C ASP A 1005 -17.29 36.86 4.21
N VAL A 1006 -18.22 36.46 3.34
CA VAL A 1006 -19.28 37.31 2.81
C VAL A 1006 -20.58 37.12 3.61
N ASN A 1007 -21.00 35.87 3.80
CA ASN A 1007 -22.16 35.42 4.60
C ASN A 1007 -23.51 36.12 4.31
N LYS A 1008 -23.74 36.58 3.07
CA LYS A 1008 -24.94 37.33 2.65
C LYS A 1008 -25.28 37.09 1.17
N THR A 1009 -26.51 37.41 0.78
CA THR A 1009 -26.92 37.40 -0.62
C THR A 1009 -26.39 38.62 -1.36
N ILE A 1010 -25.57 38.41 -2.40
CA ILE A 1010 -24.95 39.47 -3.22
C ILE A 1010 -25.28 39.31 -4.71
N LEU A 1011 -25.27 40.42 -5.42
CA LEU A 1011 -25.54 40.51 -6.86
C LEU A 1011 -24.26 40.70 -7.69
N GLU A 1012 -23.27 41.42 -7.16
CA GLU A 1012 -22.03 41.79 -7.86
C GLU A 1012 -20.84 41.80 -6.88
N VAL A 1013 -19.66 41.43 -7.38
CA VAL A 1013 -18.34 41.64 -6.74
C VAL A 1013 -17.60 42.69 -7.56
N LYS A 1014 -16.96 43.66 -6.92
CA LYS A 1014 -16.18 44.70 -7.59
C LYS A 1014 -14.76 44.74 -7.04
N LEU A 1015 -13.81 44.78 -7.96
CA LEU A 1015 -12.40 45.05 -7.72
C LEU A 1015 -12.09 46.48 -8.12
N THR A 1016 -11.44 47.24 -7.24
CA THR A 1016 -10.97 48.60 -7.53
C THR A 1016 -9.45 48.64 -7.41
N PHE A 1017 -8.78 48.98 -8.51
CA PHE A 1017 -7.32 49.02 -8.63
C PHE A 1017 -6.78 50.42 -8.31
N HIS A 1018 -5.58 50.46 -7.73
CA HIS A 1018 -4.95 51.69 -7.23
C HIS A 1018 -3.60 51.93 -7.90
N ALA A 1019 -3.26 53.19 -8.14
CA ALA A 1019 -1.97 53.55 -8.72
C ALA A 1019 -0.79 53.14 -7.83
N ASN A 1020 0.32 52.75 -8.47
CA ASN A 1020 1.59 52.30 -7.87
C ASN A 1020 1.62 50.85 -7.33
N ASN A 1021 0.54 50.08 -7.51
CA ASN A 1021 0.57 48.63 -7.29
C ASN A 1021 0.97 47.87 -8.57
N PRO A 1022 1.48 46.63 -8.47
CA PRO A 1022 1.67 45.74 -9.62
C PRO A 1022 0.39 45.59 -10.46
N THR A 1023 0.56 45.50 -11.78
CA THR A 1023 -0.53 45.15 -12.70
C THR A 1023 -1.13 43.80 -12.30
N PRO A 1024 -2.46 43.67 -12.21
CA PRO A 1024 -3.09 42.43 -11.76
C PRO A 1024 -2.83 41.28 -12.73
N SER A 1025 -2.69 40.09 -12.17
CA SER A 1025 -2.79 38.81 -12.88
C SER A 1025 -3.69 37.93 -12.05
N ILE A 1026 -4.99 37.92 -12.37
CA ILE A 1026 -6.03 37.25 -11.56
C ILE A 1026 -6.47 36.00 -12.29
N TYR A 1027 -6.29 34.84 -11.67
CA TYR A 1027 -6.68 33.56 -12.24
C TYR A 1027 -8.19 33.41 -12.22
N GLU A 1028 -8.84 33.58 -11.05
CA GLU A 1028 -10.21 33.11 -10.91
C GLU A 1028 -10.95 33.84 -9.76
N ILE A 1029 -12.29 33.97 -9.89
CA ILE A 1029 -13.19 34.48 -8.84
C ILE A 1029 -14.20 33.39 -8.47
N ILE A 1030 -14.04 32.83 -7.28
CA ILE A 1030 -14.77 31.63 -6.83
C ILE A 1030 -15.68 31.99 -5.67
N ALA A 1031 -16.98 31.78 -5.85
CA ALA A 1031 -17.96 31.96 -4.80
C ALA A 1031 -18.38 30.61 -4.25
N SER A 1032 -18.30 30.44 -2.93
CA SER A 1032 -18.87 29.27 -2.24
C SER A 1032 -20.20 29.66 -1.63
N GLN A 1033 -21.20 28.82 -1.83
CA GLN A 1033 -22.51 29.02 -1.23
C GLN A 1033 -22.37 29.05 0.29
N LYS A 1034 -23.14 29.93 0.94
CA LYS A 1034 -23.24 29.95 2.39
C LYS A 1034 -23.77 28.61 2.84
N GLU A 1035 -22.97 27.86 3.61
CA GLU A 1035 -23.41 26.64 4.26
C GLU A 1035 -24.68 26.96 5.06
N VAL A 1036 -25.79 26.41 4.59
CA VAL A 1036 -26.96 26.25 5.41
C VAL A 1036 -26.71 24.92 6.09
N GLU A 1037 -26.29 24.93 7.35
CA GLU A 1037 -26.16 23.68 8.11
C GLU A 1037 -27.53 22.98 8.06
N GLU A 1038 -27.61 21.91 7.26
CA GLU A 1038 -28.77 21.05 7.29
C GLU A 1038 -28.74 20.32 8.63
N VAL A 1039 -29.71 20.64 9.48
CA VAL A 1039 -29.74 20.14 10.84
C VAL A 1039 -30.02 18.63 10.82
N ASN A 1040 -29.01 17.84 11.13
CA ASN A 1040 -29.04 16.38 11.09
C ASN A 1040 -29.88 15.84 12.25
N LYS A 1041 -31.12 15.46 11.94
CA LYS A 1041 -32.10 14.90 12.89
C LYS A 1041 -32.08 13.38 12.96
N THR A 1042 -31.13 12.69 12.32
CA THR A 1042 -31.13 11.22 12.24
C THR A 1042 -31.06 10.56 13.61
N ALA A 1043 -30.14 11.02 14.47
CA ALA A 1043 -29.99 10.51 15.83
C ALA A 1043 -31.24 10.81 16.69
N LEU A 1044 -31.80 12.02 16.56
CA LEU A 1044 -33.02 12.43 17.26
C LEU A 1044 -34.23 11.60 16.83
N LYS A 1045 -34.37 11.32 15.53
CA LYS A 1045 -35.41 10.44 14.99
C LYS A 1045 -35.38 9.06 15.66
N VAL A 1046 -34.20 8.43 15.69
CA VAL A 1046 -34.03 7.11 16.30
C VAL A 1046 -34.36 7.13 17.80
N ALA A 1047 -33.92 8.18 18.51
CA ALA A 1047 -34.17 8.33 19.94
C ALA A 1047 -35.67 8.55 20.23
N VAL A 1048 -36.35 9.40 19.45
CA VAL A 1048 -37.79 9.68 19.53
C VAL A 1048 -38.62 8.44 19.21
N ASP A 1049 -38.28 7.71 18.15
CA ASP A 1049 -38.98 6.48 17.75
C ASP A 1049 -38.92 5.43 18.87
N LYS A 1050 -37.73 5.26 19.51
CA LYS A 1050 -37.56 4.36 20.66
C LYS A 1050 -38.32 4.84 21.90
N ALA A 1051 -38.29 6.13 22.21
CA ALA A 1051 -38.97 6.69 23.37
C ALA A 1051 -40.51 6.64 23.22
N ASN A 1052 -41.03 6.85 22.01
CA ASN A 1052 -42.46 6.73 21.69
C ASN A 1052 -42.96 5.27 21.79
N ALA A 1053 -42.07 4.28 21.63
CA ALA A 1053 -42.40 2.87 21.78
C ALA A 1053 -42.50 2.39 23.25
N VAL A 1054 -42.08 3.21 24.23
CA VAL A 1054 -42.19 2.87 25.67
C VAL A 1054 -43.65 3.00 26.13
N THR A 1055 -44.25 1.88 26.53
CA THR A 1055 -45.65 1.83 26.97
C THR A 1055 -45.81 2.23 28.44
N ASP A 1056 -47.00 2.71 28.84
CA ASP A 1056 -47.30 2.98 30.26
C ASP A 1056 -47.15 1.73 31.15
N GLU A 1057 -47.35 0.53 30.58
CA GLU A 1057 -47.14 -0.74 31.28
C GLU A 1057 -45.66 -0.99 31.61
N ALA A 1058 -44.73 -0.58 30.73
CA ALA A 1058 -43.29 -0.68 30.99
C ALA A 1058 -42.82 0.28 32.10
N LEU A 1059 -43.58 1.35 32.37
CA LEU A 1059 -43.25 2.40 33.34
C LEU A 1059 -43.81 2.12 34.75
N ILE A 1060 -44.69 1.12 34.90
CA ILE A 1060 -45.46 0.89 36.15
C ILE A 1060 -44.59 0.62 37.39
N ASN A 1061 -43.39 0.07 37.18
CA ASN A 1061 -42.46 -0.29 38.26
C ASN A 1061 -41.34 0.73 38.43
N VAL A 1062 -41.21 1.70 37.53
CA VAL A 1062 -40.21 2.77 37.59
C VAL A 1062 -40.60 3.78 38.66
N ILE A 1063 -39.62 4.42 39.31
CA ILE A 1063 -39.89 5.46 40.29
C ILE A 1063 -40.64 6.65 39.64
N PRO A 1064 -41.68 7.20 40.28
CA PRO A 1064 -42.54 8.24 39.70
C PRO A 1064 -41.80 9.45 39.13
N VAL A 1065 -40.78 9.96 39.84
CA VAL A 1065 -40.01 11.14 39.40
C VAL A 1065 -39.27 10.91 38.08
N VAL A 1066 -38.83 9.68 37.81
CA VAL A 1066 -38.17 9.34 36.54
C VAL A 1066 -39.19 9.19 35.41
N VAL A 1067 -40.38 8.68 35.70
CA VAL A 1067 -41.47 8.56 34.72
C VAL A 1067 -41.93 9.95 34.24
N GLU A 1068 -42.04 10.91 35.15
CA GLU A 1068 -42.39 12.29 34.83
C GLU A 1068 -41.32 12.95 33.93
N GLU A 1069 -40.04 12.82 34.30
CA GLU A 1069 -38.93 13.36 33.51
C GLU A 1069 -38.82 12.69 32.13
N PHE A 1070 -39.08 11.38 32.04
CA PHE A 1070 -39.07 10.65 30.76
C PHE A 1070 -40.15 11.17 29.81
N LYS A 1071 -41.36 11.39 30.31
CA LYS A 1071 -42.45 11.94 29.51
C LYS A 1071 -42.12 13.37 29.05
N ALA A 1072 -41.57 14.20 29.93
CA ALA A 1072 -41.17 15.58 29.60
C ALA A 1072 -40.07 15.61 28.51
N ALA A 1073 -39.00 14.84 28.67
CA ALA A 1073 -37.89 14.78 27.72
C ALA A 1073 -38.34 14.22 26.35
N ARG A 1074 -39.20 13.21 26.33
CA ARG A 1074 -39.77 12.66 25.09
C ARG A 1074 -40.65 13.68 24.37
N ASP A 1075 -41.50 14.39 25.09
CA ASP A 1075 -42.43 15.35 24.50
C ASP A 1075 -41.66 16.56 23.92
N GLU A 1076 -40.63 17.06 24.60
CA GLU A 1076 -39.72 18.10 24.09
C GLU A 1076 -38.95 17.62 22.84
N ALA A 1077 -38.39 16.42 22.86
CA ALA A 1077 -37.69 15.84 21.72
C ALA A 1077 -38.59 15.71 20.48
N ASN A 1078 -39.87 15.36 20.66
CA ASN A 1078 -40.86 15.35 19.57
C ASN A 1078 -41.13 16.76 19.02
N VAL A 1079 -41.16 17.80 19.86
CA VAL A 1079 -41.33 19.19 19.42
C VAL A 1079 -40.14 19.64 18.57
N ILE A 1080 -38.92 19.38 19.04
CA ILE A 1080 -37.68 19.77 18.34
C ILE A 1080 -37.55 18.99 17.01
N TYR A 1081 -37.89 17.70 17.01
CA TYR A 1081 -37.87 16.88 15.80
C TYR A 1081 -38.78 17.47 14.69
N ASN A 1082 -39.99 17.92 15.05
CA ASN A 1082 -40.97 18.48 14.11
C ASN A 1082 -40.76 19.97 13.79
N ASN A 1083 -39.83 20.68 14.45
CA ASN A 1083 -39.55 22.09 14.17
C ASN A 1083 -38.59 22.24 12.98
N GLU A 1084 -39.08 22.73 11.84
CA GLU A 1084 -38.28 22.97 10.62
C GLU A 1084 -37.14 23.97 10.83
N ASN A 1085 -37.21 24.81 11.87
CA ASN A 1085 -36.20 25.83 12.19
C ASN A 1085 -35.35 25.47 13.43
N ALA A 1086 -35.40 24.23 13.92
CA ALA A 1086 -34.53 23.82 15.03
C ALA A 1086 -33.06 23.89 14.62
N THR A 1087 -32.20 24.36 15.51
CA THR A 1087 -30.73 24.39 15.34
C THR A 1087 -30.09 23.03 15.66
N GLN A 1088 -28.88 22.77 15.17
CA GLN A 1088 -28.17 21.52 15.48
C GLN A 1088 -27.92 21.37 16.99
N THR A 1089 -27.59 22.46 17.68
CA THR A 1089 -27.44 22.46 19.15
C THR A 1089 -28.73 22.08 19.87
N GLU A 1090 -29.89 22.55 19.41
CA GLU A 1090 -31.19 22.13 19.98
C GLU A 1090 -31.46 20.64 19.74
N VAL A 1091 -31.09 20.11 18.57
CA VAL A 1091 -31.21 18.68 18.23
C VAL A 1091 -30.29 17.82 19.08
N ASP A 1092 -29.01 18.18 19.21
CA ASP A 1092 -28.02 17.45 20.00
C ASP A 1092 -28.39 17.44 21.49
N ASN A 1093 -28.84 18.58 22.02
CA ASN A 1093 -29.30 18.68 23.41
C ASN A 1093 -30.55 17.81 23.65
N ALA A 1094 -31.49 17.76 22.70
CA ALA A 1094 -32.66 16.89 22.79
C ALA A 1094 -32.28 15.40 22.78
N VAL A 1095 -31.32 15.01 21.93
CA VAL A 1095 -30.79 13.64 21.89
C VAL A 1095 -30.14 13.27 23.22
N ALA A 1096 -29.24 14.12 23.73
CA ALA A 1096 -28.51 13.87 24.96
C ALA A 1096 -29.46 13.72 26.15
N ARG A 1097 -30.41 14.66 26.32
CA ARG A 1097 -31.41 14.61 27.40
C ARG A 1097 -32.29 13.36 27.30
N LEU A 1098 -32.78 13.02 26.11
CA LEU A 1098 -33.66 11.86 25.93
C LEU A 1098 -32.93 10.54 26.23
N ILE A 1099 -31.69 10.39 25.78
CA ILE A 1099 -30.86 9.22 26.09
C ILE A 1099 -30.61 9.09 27.59
N GLU A 1100 -30.23 10.20 28.26
CA GLU A 1100 -29.95 10.20 29.70
C GLU A 1100 -31.17 9.73 30.51
N VAL A 1101 -32.35 10.25 30.18
CA VAL A 1101 -33.57 9.91 30.91
C VAL A 1101 -34.08 8.50 30.57
N MET A 1102 -33.89 8.03 29.33
CA MET A 1102 -34.17 6.64 28.97
C MET A 1102 -33.32 5.64 29.78
N GLN A 1103 -32.07 5.96 30.11
CA GLN A 1103 -31.24 5.12 30.99
C GLN A 1103 -31.77 5.08 32.43
N LYS A 1104 -32.38 6.17 32.91
CA LYS A 1104 -32.97 6.24 34.26
C LYS A 1104 -34.20 5.34 34.42
N LEU A 1105 -34.83 4.88 33.34
CA LEU A 1105 -35.99 3.97 33.40
C LEU A 1105 -35.71 2.61 34.09
N GLU A 1106 -34.45 2.29 34.39
CA GLU A 1106 -34.07 1.12 35.19
C GLU A 1106 -34.23 1.31 36.70
N PHE A 1107 -34.49 2.54 37.18
CA PHE A 1107 -34.73 2.81 38.61
C PHE A 1107 -36.14 2.40 39.03
N TYR A 1108 -36.27 1.20 39.59
CA TYR A 1108 -37.54 0.65 40.06
C TYR A 1108 -37.88 1.04 41.51
N LYS A 1109 -39.18 1.19 41.78
CA LYS A 1109 -39.72 1.37 43.14
C LYS A 1109 -39.45 0.13 44.00
N GLY A 1110 -39.03 0.33 45.25
CA GLY A 1110 -38.81 -0.75 46.21
C GLY A 1110 -40.11 -1.43 46.64
N ASP A 1111 -40.09 -2.75 46.83
CA ASP A 1111 -41.16 -3.51 47.45
C ASP A 1111 -41.14 -3.31 48.96
N LYS A 1112 -42.16 -2.61 49.46
CA LYS A 1112 -42.30 -2.19 50.87
C LYS A 1112 -43.03 -3.20 51.74
N THR A 1113 -43.36 -4.38 51.21
CA THR A 1113 -44.19 -5.37 51.92
C THR A 1113 -43.57 -5.81 53.24
N THR A 1114 -42.26 -6.12 53.28
CA THR A 1114 -41.55 -6.55 54.48
C THR A 1114 -41.35 -5.42 55.49
N LEU A 1115 -40.98 -4.22 55.01
CA LEU A 1115 -40.88 -3.02 55.84
C LEU A 1115 -42.21 -2.68 56.51
N LYS A 1116 -43.32 -2.85 55.78
CA LYS A 1116 -44.67 -2.69 56.36
C LYS A 1116 -44.91 -3.63 57.54
N ILE A 1117 -44.56 -4.91 57.40
CA ILE A 1117 -44.75 -5.90 58.46
C ILE A 1117 -43.92 -5.53 59.70
N ALA A 1118 -42.65 -5.12 59.51
CA ALA A 1118 -41.80 -4.68 60.61
C ALA A 1118 -42.35 -3.42 61.30
N LEU A 1119 -42.84 -2.44 60.53
CA LEU A 1119 -43.50 -1.24 61.07
C LEU A 1119 -44.76 -1.58 61.85
N ASP A 1120 -45.62 -2.45 61.31
CA ASP A 1120 -46.86 -2.87 61.96
C ASP A 1120 -46.55 -3.60 63.28
N LEU A 1121 -45.47 -4.40 63.36
CA LEU A 1121 -45.03 -5.03 64.60
C LEU A 1121 -44.41 -4.03 65.58
N ALA A 1122 -43.50 -3.18 65.11
CA ALA A 1122 -42.81 -2.19 65.94
C ALA A 1122 -43.79 -1.20 66.59
N THR A 1123 -44.85 -0.81 65.88
CA THR A 1123 -45.87 0.12 66.39
C THR A 1123 -46.76 -0.48 67.48
N THR A 1124 -46.70 -1.79 67.74
CA THR A 1124 -47.40 -2.42 68.88
C THR A 1124 -46.69 -2.25 70.21
N ILE A 1125 -45.39 -1.92 70.20
CA ILE A 1125 -44.58 -1.75 71.41
C ILE A 1125 -44.94 -0.41 72.07
N THR A 1126 -45.40 -0.46 73.32
CA THR A 1126 -45.87 0.71 74.06
C THR A 1126 -44.77 1.32 74.94
N ASP A 1127 -44.94 2.57 75.40
CA ASP A 1127 -44.02 3.19 76.36
C ASP A 1127 -43.95 2.41 77.70
N GLU A 1128 -44.98 1.62 78.04
CA GLU A 1128 -44.96 0.73 79.21
C GLU A 1128 -44.03 -0.46 79.01
N ASP A 1129 -44.02 -1.07 77.82
CA ASP A 1129 -43.10 -2.16 77.45
C ASP A 1129 -41.63 -1.72 77.49
N LEU A 1130 -41.37 -0.44 77.22
CA LEU A 1130 -40.03 0.16 77.19
C LEU A 1130 -39.53 0.63 78.55
N ALA A 1131 -40.36 0.62 79.61
CA ALA A 1131 -40.03 1.24 80.89
C ALA A 1131 -38.80 0.61 81.58
N ASN A 1132 -38.64 -0.71 81.43
CA ASN A 1132 -37.55 -1.47 82.04
C ASN A 1132 -36.33 -1.64 81.12
N VAL A 1133 -36.44 -1.24 79.86
CA VAL A 1133 -35.37 -1.30 78.85
C VAL A 1133 -34.35 -0.18 79.12
N VAL A 1134 -33.09 -0.46 78.85
CA VAL A 1134 -31.99 0.50 78.98
C VAL A 1134 -32.27 1.75 78.11
N PRO A 1135 -32.12 2.99 78.64
CA PRO A 1135 -32.56 4.20 77.95
C PRO A 1135 -31.97 4.41 76.54
N VAL A 1136 -30.68 4.09 76.32
CA VAL A 1136 -30.05 4.27 75.00
C VAL A 1136 -30.69 3.39 73.91
N VAL A 1137 -31.17 2.20 74.29
CA VAL A 1137 -31.84 1.29 73.35
C VAL A 1137 -33.24 1.82 72.99
N VAL A 1138 -33.95 2.43 73.94
CA VAL A 1138 -35.27 3.04 73.71
C VAL A 1138 -35.19 4.19 72.71
N GLU A 1139 -34.14 5.02 72.82
CA GLU A 1139 -33.90 6.12 71.88
C GLU A 1139 -33.63 5.61 70.46
N GLU A 1140 -32.77 4.58 70.31
CA GLU A 1140 -32.47 4.00 68.99
C GLU A 1140 -33.69 3.32 68.37
N PHE A 1141 -34.49 2.60 69.15
CA PHE A 1141 -35.73 1.99 68.66
C PHE A 1141 -36.71 3.04 68.12
N LYS A 1142 -36.90 4.17 68.84
CA LYS A 1142 -37.77 5.26 68.38
C LYS A 1142 -37.23 5.93 67.11
N ALA A 1143 -35.91 6.11 67.00
CA ALA A 1143 -35.28 6.69 65.82
C ALA A 1143 -35.38 5.77 64.59
N ALA A 1144 -35.09 4.47 64.76
CA ALA A 1144 -35.21 3.46 63.70
C ALA A 1144 -36.66 3.31 63.21
N LEU A 1145 -37.64 3.34 64.13
CA LEU A 1145 -39.06 3.32 63.79
C LEU A 1145 -39.48 4.55 62.97
N GLN A 1146 -38.98 5.74 63.31
CA GLN A 1146 -39.29 6.94 62.54
C GLN A 1146 -38.69 6.89 61.13
N GLN A 1147 -37.42 6.50 60.99
CA GLN A 1147 -36.79 6.36 59.68
C GLN A 1147 -37.52 5.33 58.80
N ALA A 1148 -37.93 4.20 59.38
CA ALA A 1148 -38.71 3.19 58.67
C ALA A 1148 -40.04 3.74 58.15
N LYS A 1149 -40.74 4.60 58.90
CA LYS A 1149 -41.96 5.28 58.43
C LYS A 1149 -41.66 6.23 57.27
N ASP A 1150 -40.62 7.04 57.40
CA ASP A 1150 -40.25 8.03 56.37
C ASP A 1150 -39.92 7.34 55.03
N VAL A 1151 -39.20 6.22 55.06
CA VAL A 1151 -38.90 5.40 53.87
C VAL A 1151 -40.16 4.71 53.35
N TYR A 1152 -41.05 4.25 54.23
CA TYR A 1152 -42.31 3.62 53.82
C TYR A 1152 -43.24 4.61 53.09
N ASP A 1153 -43.25 5.88 53.48
CA ASP A 1153 -44.07 6.92 52.86
C ASP A 1153 -43.45 7.51 51.58
N ASN A 1154 -42.13 7.38 51.38
CA ASN A 1154 -41.46 7.91 50.19
C ASN A 1154 -41.76 7.10 48.91
N VAL A 1155 -42.63 7.61 48.04
CA VAL A 1155 -43.01 6.94 46.77
C VAL A 1155 -41.85 6.65 45.80
N ASN A 1156 -40.71 7.33 45.97
CA ASN A 1156 -39.49 7.15 45.17
C ASN A 1156 -38.44 6.24 45.86
N ALA A 1157 -38.75 5.65 47.02
CA ALA A 1157 -37.82 4.78 47.73
C ALA A 1157 -37.41 3.58 46.87
N THR A 1158 -36.10 3.35 46.76
CA THR A 1158 -35.54 2.19 46.07
C THR A 1158 -35.61 0.95 46.95
N GLN A 1159 -35.37 -0.24 46.38
CA GLN A 1159 -35.31 -1.46 47.19
C GLN A 1159 -34.20 -1.39 48.26
N ALA A 1160 -33.08 -0.72 47.97
CA ALA A 1160 -31.99 -0.54 48.93
C ALA A 1160 -32.43 0.31 50.13
N ASP A 1161 -33.14 1.41 49.89
CA ASP A 1161 -33.68 2.25 50.96
C ASP A 1161 -34.64 1.46 51.86
N VAL A 1162 -35.51 0.65 51.25
CA VAL A 1162 -36.48 -0.20 51.96
C VAL A 1162 -35.80 -1.27 52.80
N ASN A 1163 -34.79 -1.95 52.25
CA ASN A 1163 -34.04 -2.99 52.97
C ASN A 1163 -33.28 -2.39 54.17
N ASN A 1164 -32.55 -1.29 53.96
CA ASN A 1164 -31.79 -0.63 55.03
C ASN A 1164 -32.69 -0.17 56.18
N ALA A 1165 -33.86 0.38 55.86
CA ALA A 1165 -34.83 0.79 56.85
C ALA A 1165 -35.44 -0.40 57.63
N PHE A 1166 -35.65 -1.52 56.95
CA PHE A 1166 -36.15 -2.75 57.58
C PHE A 1166 -35.11 -3.34 58.52
N ASP A 1167 -33.86 -3.49 58.07
CA ASP A 1167 -32.77 -4.09 58.85
C ASP A 1167 -32.51 -3.28 60.13
N ARG A 1168 -32.41 -1.95 60.03
CA ARG A 1168 -32.21 -1.08 61.20
C ARG A 1168 -33.37 -1.19 62.20
N LEU A 1169 -34.61 -1.22 61.71
CA LEU A 1169 -35.78 -1.37 62.60
C LEU A 1169 -35.78 -2.74 63.29
N ALA A 1170 -35.48 -3.81 62.56
CA ALA A 1170 -35.42 -5.16 63.11
C ALA A 1170 -34.33 -5.32 64.19
N GLU A 1171 -33.14 -4.75 63.96
CA GLU A 1171 -32.05 -4.73 64.94
C GLU A 1171 -32.44 -3.96 66.21
N ALA A 1172 -33.02 -2.77 66.05
CA ALA A 1172 -33.43 -1.96 67.18
C ALA A 1172 -34.55 -2.63 68.01
N MET A 1173 -35.48 -3.33 67.36
CA MET A 1173 -36.47 -4.17 68.03
C MET A 1173 -35.84 -5.32 68.81
N HIS A 1174 -34.80 -5.96 68.28
CA HIS A 1174 -34.11 -7.06 68.95
C HIS A 1174 -33.38 -6.61 70.23
N MET A 1175 -32.81 -5.41 70.22
CA MET A 1175 -32.10 -4.84 71.38
C MET A 1175 -33.01 -4.54 72.58
N LEU A 1176 -34.33 -4.48 72.41
CA LEU A 1176 -35.28 -4.19 73.50
C LEU A 1176 -35.23 -5.19 74.68
N ASN A 1177 -34.53 -6.31 74.53
CA ASN A 1177 -34.30 -7.27 75.62
C ASN A 1177 -33.26 -6.80 76.67
N PHE A 1178 -32.51 -5.73 76.43
CA PHE A 1178 -31.54 -5.20 77.39
C PHE A 1178 -32.24 -4.36 78.47
N VAL A 1179 -32.38 -4.92 79.67
CA VAL A 1179 -33.07 -4.29 80.81
C VAL A 1179 -32.11 -3.73 81.87
N LYS A 1180 -32.54 -2.67 82.56
CA LYS A 1180 -31.73 -1.99 83.60
C LYS A 1180 -31.52 -2.90 84.82
N GLY A 1181 -30.31 -2.92 85.39
CA GLY A 1181 -30.00 -3.68 86.61
C GLY A 1181 -30.61 -3.08 87.88
N ASP A 1182 -31.07 -3.92 88.81
CA ASP A 1182 -31.48 -3.54 90.16
C ASP A 1182 -30.26 -3.23 91.03
N LYS A 1183 -30.09 -1.93 91.31
CA LYS A 1183 -28.97 -1.35 92.03
C LYS A 1183 -29.17 -1.24 93.54
N THR A 1184 -30.30 -1.74 94.06
CA THR A 1184 -30.69 -1.54 95.45
C THR A 1184 -29.64 -2.10 96.43
N ALA A 1185 -29.13 -3.31 96.18
CA ALA A 1185 -28.11 -3.93 97.03
C ALA A 1185 -26.74 -3.23 96.92
N LEU A 1186 -26.34 -2.86 95.70
CA LEU A 1186 -25.11 -2.11 95.42
C LEU A 1186 -25.05 -0.80 96.20
N LYS A 1187 -26.12 -0.01 96.10
CA LYS A 1187 -26.21 1.27 96.80
C LYS A 1187 -26.14 1.13 98.31
N ALA A 1188 -26.88 0.16 98.87
CA ALA A 1188 -26.90 -0.06 100.31
C ALA A 1188 -25.52 -0.42 100.87
N PHE A 1189 -24.71 -1.17 100.11
CA PHE A 1189 -23.38 -1.55 100.56
C PHE A 1189 -22.35 -0.44 100.38
N ILE A 1190 -22.39 0.30 99.27
CA ILE A 1190 -21.62 1.55 99.09
C ILE A 1190 -21.85 2.47 100.30
N ASP A 1191 -23.11 2.75 100.63
CA ASP A 1191 -23.45 3.64 101.76
C ASP A 1191 -22.90 3.16 103.11
N LYS A 1192 -22.86 1.83 103.31
CA LYS A 1192 -22.34 1.23 104.54
C LYS A 1192 -20.82 1.41 104.70
N VAL A 1193 -20.08 1.34 103.59
CA VAL A 1193 -18.61 1.29 103.64
C VAL A 1193 -17.94 2.63 103.35
N SER A 1194 -18.67 3.60 102.76
CA SER A 1194 -18.17 4.95 102.48
C SER A 1194 -17.74 5.76 103.70
N GLY A 1195 -18.16 5.38 104.92
CA GLY A 1195 -17.82 6.08 106.17
C GLY A 1195 -16.51 5.66 106.84
N LEU A 1196 -15.74 4.75 106.25
CA LEU A 1196 -14.46 4.30 106.83
C LEU A 1196 -13.37 5.38 106.68
N GLU A 1197 -12.47 5.48 107.66
CA GLU A 1197 -11.39 6.48 107.68
C GLU A 1197 -10.03 5.85 107.32
N ALA A 1198 -9.43 6.31 106.21
CA ALA A 1198 -8.18 5.78 105.65
C ALA A 1198 -7.05 5.63 106.68
N VAL A 1199 -6.91 6.61 107.59
CA VAL A 1199 -5.83 6.66 108.59
C VAL A 1199 -5.80 5.48 109.56
N LYS A 1200 -6.90 4.72 109.67
CA LYS A 1200 -6.99 3.55 110.56
C LYS A 1200 -6.43 2.28 109.90
N TYR A 1201 -6.31 2.25 108.57
CA TYR A 1201 -6.00 1.05 107.80
C TYR A 1201 -4.62 1.12 107.16
N THR A 1202 -4.00 -0.04 106.94
CA THR A 1202 -2.75 -0.09 106.18
C THR A 1202 -3.01 0.32 104.74
N GLU A 1203 -2.15 1.19 104.21
CA GLU A 1203 -2.26 1.71 102.86
C GLU A 1203 -2.40 0.58 101.81
N ALA A 1204 -1.65 -0.51 101.99
CA ALA A 1204 -1.69 -1.69 101.11
C ALA A 1204 -3.07 -2.36 100.99
N THR A 1205 -3.95 -2.21 101.99
CA THR A 1205 -5.32 -2.76 101.94
C THR A 1205 -6.38 -1.69 101.72
N TRP A 1206 -6.09 -0.43 102.06
CA TRP A 1206 -7.00 0.69 101.85
C TRP A 1206 -7.15 1.06 100.37
N THR A 1207 -6.04 1.15 99.63
CA THR A 1207 -6.07 1.57 98.23
C THR A 1207 -6.96 0.67 97.36
N PRO A 1208 -6.82 -0.68 97.38
CA PRO A 1208 -7.72 -1.56 96.62
C PRO A 1208 -9.21 -1.44 97.01
N PHE A 1209 -9.50 -1.17 98.28
CA PHE A 1209 -10.88 -0.95 98.74
C PHE A 1209 -11.44 0.37 98.23
N ASN A 1210 -10.67 1.46 98.29
CA ASN A 1210 -11.12 2.76 97.79
C ASN A 1210 -11.33 2.74 96.28
N ASP A 1211 -10.50 2.03 95.54
CA ASP A 1211 -10.65 1.83 94.09
C ASP A 1211 -11.94 1.04 93.79
N ALA A 1212 -12.18 -0.07 94.51
CA ALA A 1212 -13.42 -0.85 94.36
C ALA A 1212 -14.67 -0.05 94.74
N LEU A 1213 -14.59 0.83 95.75
CA LEU A 1213 -15.69 1.72 96.15
C LEU A 1213 -15.99 2.76 95.08
N THR A 1214 -14.94 3.32 94.49
CA THR A 1214 -15.05 4.27 93.38
C THR A 1214 -15.71 3.60 92.17
N ALA A 1215 -15.22 2.43 91.77
CA ALA A 1215 -15.79 1.65 90.66
C ALA A 1215 -17.25 1.27 90.90
N ALA A 1216 -17.58 0.79 92.10
CA ALA A 1216 -18.96 0.50 92.50
C ALA A 1216 -19.88 1.72 92.45
N THR A 1217 -19.37 2.89 92.85
CA THR A 1217 -20.13 4.15 92.77
C THR A 1217 -20.39 4.56 91.32
N SER A 1218 -19.41 4.41 90.42
CA SER A 1218 -19.60 4.68 88.99
C SER A 1218 -20.64 3.76 88.35
N VAL A 1219 -20.62 2.45 88.64
CA VAL A 1219 -21.65 1.52 88.15
C VAL A 1219 -23.04 1.85 88.71
N TYR A 1220 -23.12 2.34 89.96
CA TYR A 1220 -24.38 2.80 90.52
C TYR A 1220 -24.94 4.02 89.78
N GLU A 1221 -24.09 4.97 89.39
CA GLU A 1221 -24.49 6.20 88.68
C GLU A 1221 -24.85 5.97 87.21
N ASP A 1222 -24.35 4.92 86.56
CA ASP A 1222 -24.62 4.64 85.14
C ASP A 1222 -26.06 4.16 84.89
N VAL A 1223 -26.93 5.03 84.38
CA VAL A 1223 -28.35 4.72 84.09
C VAL A 1223 -28.57 3.54 83.12
N ASN A 1224 -27.54 3.11 82.39
CA ASN A 1224 -27.59 1.97 81.47
C ASN A 1224 -27.04 0.67 82.05
N ALA A 1225 -26.46 0.69 83.26
CA ALA A 1225 -25.82 -0.50 83.83
C ALA A 1225 -26.80 -1.68 83.95
N MET A 1226 -26.37 -2.82 83.42
CA MET A 1226 -27.12 -4.07 83.44
C MET A 1226 -26.91 -4.82 84.77
N GLN A 1227 -27.80 -5.78 85.06
CA GLN A 1227 -27.77 -6.51 86.33
C GLN A 1227 -26.42 -7.20 86.60
N GLU A 1228 -25.74 -7.71 85.57
CA GLU A 1228 -24.44 -8.36 85.70
C GLU A 1228 -23.35 -7.39 86.18
N GLU A 1229 -23.30 -6.18 85.60
CA GLU A 1229 -22.34 -5.13 85.96
C GLU A 1229 -22.57 -4.66 87.40
N VAL A 1230 -23.85 -4.48 87.76
CA VAL A 1230 -24.25 -4.14 89.13
C VAL A 1230 -23.84 -5.22 90.14
N ASN A 1231 -24.01 -6.50 89.78
CA ASN A 1231 -23.64 -7.63 90.64
C ASN A 1231 -22.11 -7.75 90.81
N ASN A 1232 -21.34 -7.56 89.74
CA ASN A 1232 -19.88 -7.64 89.79
C ASN A 1232 -19.29 -6.53 90.65
N ALA A 1233 -19.75 -5.29 90.43
CA ALA A 1233 -19.32 -4.14 91.21
C ALA A 1233 -19.64 -4.30 92.72
N TYR A 1234 -20.80 -4.89 93.03
CA TYR A 1234 -21.17 -5.23 94.41
C TYR A 1234 -20.20 -6.25 95.02
N ASN A 1235 -19.95 -7.35 94.32
CA ASN A 1235 -19.11 -8.43 94.82
C ASN A 1235 -17.66 -8.01 95.03
N GLU A 1236 -17.11 -7.20 94.12
CA GLU A 1236 -15.75 -6.67 94.22
C GLU A 1236 -15.61 -5.71 95.40
N LEU A 1237 -16.56 -4.79 95.57
CA LEU A 1237 -16.58 -3.88 96.71
C LEU A 1237 -16.68 -4.63 98.05
N VAL A 1238 -17.55 -5.63 98.13
CA VAL A 1238 -17.68 -6.50 99.32
C VAL A 1238 -16.36 -7.22 99.61
N THR A 1239 -15.71 -7.77 98.58
CA THR A 1239 -14.45 -8.51 98.74
C THR A 1239 -13.32 -7.60 99.20
N ALA A 1240 -13.18 -6.42 98.59
CA ALA A 1240 -12.15 -5.45 98.96
C ALA A 1240 -12.36 -4.95 100.40
N PHE A 1241 -13.61 -4.71 100.81
CA PHE A 1241 -13.95 -4.33 102.18
C PHE A 1241 -13.52 -5.41 103.21
N LEU A 1242 -13.73 -6.69 102.92
CA LEU A 1242 -13.34 -7.80 103.82
C LEU A 1242 -11.81 -7.95 103.97
N ASN A 1243 -11.03 -7.43 103.02
CA ASN A 1243 -9.57 -7.52 103.03
C ASN A 1243 -8.87 -6.35 103.74
N LEU A 1244 -9.61 -5.34 104.21
CA LEU A 1244 -9.06 -4.24 104.99
C LEU A 1244 -8.35 -4.73 106.27
N ARG A 1245 -7.18 -4.15 106.58
CA ARG A 1245 -6.40 -4.44 107.80
C ARG A 1245 -5.98 -3.14 108.49
N LEU A 1246 -6.09 -3.10 109.82
CA LEU A 1246 -5.74 -1.93 110.63
C LEU A 1246 -4.20 -1.76 110.74
N ILE A 1247 -3.71 -0.52 110.86
CA ILE A 1247 -2.28 -0.27 111.13
C ILE A 1247 -1.93 -0.80 112.53
N PRO A 1248 -0.93 -1.69 112.69
CA PRO A 1248 -0.55 -2.21 114.00
C PRO A 1248 0.01 -1.10 114.90
N ASN A 1249 -0.67 -0.77 116.00
CA ASN A 1249 -0.24 0.22 116.98
C ASN A 1249 0.15 -0.48 118.29
N LYS A 1250 1.41 -0.32 118.73
CA LYS A 1250 1.93 -0.92 119.97
C LYS A 1250 1.32 -0.34 121.25
N ASP A 1251 0.70 0.83 121.21
CA ASP A 1251 -0.06 1.36 122.35
C ASP A 1251 -1.37 0.59 122.57
N LEU A 1252 -1.88 -0.11 121.54
CA LEU A 1252 -2.98 -1.08 121.66
C LEU A 1252 -2.52 -2.47 122.16
N LEU A 1253 -1.21 -2.69 122.35
CA LEU A 1253 -0.61 -3.93 122.86
C LEU A 1253 -0.20 -3.84 124.34
N GLY A 1254 -0.39 -2.68 124.99
CA GLY A 1254 -0.21 -2.52 126.44
C GLY A 1254 -1.35 -3.11 127.29
N ASP A 1255 -2.53 -3.32 126.67
CA ASP A 1255 -3.73 -3.90 127.29
C ASP A 1255 -4.23 -5.16 126.54
N LEU A 1256 -3.32 -5.89 125.88
CA LEU A 1256 -3.62 -7.24 125.37
C LEU A 1256 -3.41 -8.30 126.45
#